data_AF-A0A1H5UST9-F1
#
_entry.id   AF-A0A1H5UST9-F1
#
_cell.length_a   1.000
_cell.length_b   1.000
_cell.length_c   1.000
_cell.angle_alpha   90.00
_cell.angle_beta   90.00
_cell.angle_gamma   90.00
#
_symmetry.space_group_name_H-M   'P 1'
#
loop_
_entity.id
_entity.type
_entity.pdbx_description
1 polymer ?
#
loop_
_entity_poly.entity_id
_entity_poly.type
_entity_poly.pdbx_seq_one_letter_code
_entity_poly.pdbx_strand_id
1 'polypeptide(L)'
;MATTIINLSSLDGNNGFRLDGAAEFDFSGKVVSNAGDVNGDGYADVIVSSYGGGGSSGGSSYVVFGKASGFAAALDLSTLDGDNGFHLNSSDYGITGLALSNAGDVNGDGFDDVIVGAPHAFPNGPISGSSYVVFGKASGFAATMDVSSLDGNNGFRLDGVAFDLSGNSVSNAGDVNGDGFDDLIVSAPFASQNGDFPNGDFSGSSYVVFGKAAGFGAAMDLSSLDGSNGFRVDGVAGDFLGASISSAGDVNGDGFADVFVGAVQADPNGPGSGSSYVVFGKAAGFAATLDVSSLNGSNGFRLDGVAAYDASGVSVSNAGDVNGDGFHDLIVSAPFASPDGDFSGSSYVVFGKAAGFDATIDLSSLNGSNGFRVDGEAVNNNSGFSVSGAGDVNGDGFADVIIGAPGGSSNAYAAGSSYVVFGKAAGFAATLDLSSLDSNSGFRLDGVATFDFSGNSVSSAGDVNGDGFSDVMIGAPNANSSNGLTGSSYVVFGGDFTGAVTALGTSGADKLKGSKAVDRMVAGDGDDTLIGRGGADVFHGGAGDDTIEIRDVDFQLADGGAGIDTLKLDRSHLDLDLTMERGRISDIEAVDMKGNGHNTLTLTALDVLNLSTTSNMLTVDGNHNDNVVGLDSGWSDGGIADGYHTFTNGEAVLLVGVQVATDFA
;
A
#
# COMPACT_ATOMS: atom_id res chain seq x y z
N MET A 1 5.32 8.22 -28.91
CA MET A 1 4.38 9.23 -29.46
C MET A 1 4.49 10.48 -28.58
N ALA A 2 3.53 11.42 -28.56
CA ALA A 2 3.57 12.48 -27.54
C ALA A 2 3.06 11.92 -26.21
N THR A 3 3.66 12.32 -25.09
CA THR A 3 3.22 11.94 -23.75
C THR A 3 1.77 12.34 -23.51
N THR A 4 0.98 11.42 -22.94
CA THR A 4 -0.38 11.73 -22.47
C THR A 4 -0.27 12.66 -21.27
N ILE A 5 -1.00 13.78 -21.30
CA ILE A 5 -0.96 14.80 -20.25
C ILE A 5 -2.37 15.01 -19.71
N ILE A 6 -2.52 14.90 -18.39
CA ILE A 6 -3.73 15.27 -17.66
C ILE A 6 -3.40 16.54 -16.86
N ASN A 7 -4.18 17.60 -17.06
CA ASN A 7 -4.02 18.82 -16.27
C ASN A 7 -4.90 18.70 -15.03
N LEU A 8 -4.35 18.89 -13.83
CA LEU A 8 -5.15 18.76 -12.59
C LEU A 8 -6.28 19.80 -12.48
N SER A 9 -6.25 20.86 -13.30
CA SER A 9 -7.35 21.83 -13.41
C SER A 9 -8.54 21.34 -14.23
N SER A 10 -8.41 20.22 -14.95
CA SER A 10 -9.49 19.64 -15.76
C SER A 10 -10.32 18.58 -15.04
N LEU A 11 -10.04 18.34 -13.75
CA LEU A 11 -10.83 17.43 -12.94
C LEU A 11 -12.25 17.98 -12.76
N ASP A 12 -13.25 17.15 -13.03
CA ASP A 12 -14.65 17.56 -13.06
C ASP A 12 -15.62 16.69 -12.24
N GLY A 13 -15.09 15.69 -11.54
CA GLY A 13 -15.84 14.72 -10.76
C GLY A 13 -16.11 13.40 -11.50
N ASN A 14 -15.87 13.32 -12.82
CA ASN A 14 -15.96 12.06 -13.60
C ASN A 14 -14.60 11.47 -13.96
N ASN A 15 -13.52 12.24 -13.80
CA ASN A 15 -12.15 11.85 -14.11
C ASN A 15 -11.20 12.12 -12.93
N GLY A 16 -11.78 12.23 -11.73
CA GLY A 16 -11.13 12.70 -10.52
C GLY A 16 -11.73 13.99 -9.98
N PHE A 17 -11.25 14.40 -8.81
CA PHE A 17 -11.71 15.57 -8.08
C PHE A 17 -10.60 16.18 -7.21
N ARG A 18 -10.82 17.43 -6.78
CA ARG A 18 -9.93 18.16 -5.89
C ARG A 18 -10.46 18.16 -4.45
N LEU A 19 -9.57 17.99 -3.48
CA LEU A 19 -9.82 18.21 -2.06
C LEU A 19 -9.20 19.55 -1.65
N ASP A 20 -10.02 20.47 -1.14
CA ASP A 20 -9.60 21.81 -0.73
C ASP A 20 -9.46 21.91 0.78
N GLY A 21 -8.33 22.47 1.23
CA GLY A 21 -8.10 22.76 2.65
C GLY A 21 -9.24 23.58 3.28
N ALA A 22 -9.56 23.27 4.53
CA ALA A 22 -10.67 23.81 5.29
C ALA A 22 -10.43 25.26 5.77
N ALA A 23 -9.18 25.69 5.90
CA ALA A 23 -8.83 27.01 6.44
C ALA A 23 -7.62 27.69 5.77
N GLU A 24 -7.52 29.01 5.95
CA GLU A 24 -6.35 29.80 5.53
C GLU A 24 -5.07 29.24 6.16
N PHE A 25 -4.02 29.06 5.33
CA PHE A 25 -2.74 28.45 5.69
C PHE A 25 -2.81 26.98 6.10
N ASP A 26 -3.87 26.25 5.78
CA ASP A 26 -3.94 24.80 6.03
C ASP A 26 -2.75 24.05 5.44
N PHE A 27 -2.30 24.41 4.23
CA PHE A 27 -1.35 23.60 3.46
C PHE A 27 -1.80 22.14 3.29
N SER A 28 -3.11 21.93 3.05
CA SER A 28 -3.66 20.61 2.73
C SER A 28 -2.93 19.97 1.55
N GLY A 29 -2.73 18.65 1.60
CA GLY A 29 -1.96 17.92 0.59
C GLY A 29 -0.45 17.97 0.82
N LYS A 30 -0.02 18.30 2.04
CA LYS A 30 1.40 18.15 2.43
C LYS A 30 1.85 16.69 2.43
N VAL A 31 0.99 15.81 2.93
CA VAL A 31 1.07 14.36 2.85
C VAL A 31 -0.30 13.84 2.41
N VAL A 32 -0.29 12.84 1.55
CA VAL A 32 -1.47 12.15 1.02
C VAL A 32 -1.26 10.65 1.07
N SER A 33 -2.31 9.88 1.33
CA SER A 33 -2.29 8.41 1.30
C SER A 33 -3.69 7.86 1.00
N ASN A 34 -3.74 6.63 0.50
CA ASN A 34 -4.91 5.77 0.67
C ASN A 34 -5.18 5.59 2.18
N ALA A 35 -6.45 5.51 2.56
CA ALA A 35 -6.90 5.18 3.91
C ALA A 35 -7.40 3.73 4.04
N GLY A 36 -7.55 3.01 2.93
CA GLY A 36 -8.23 1.72 2.90
C GLY A 36 -9.76 1.89 2.87
N ASP A 37 -10.53 0.83 3.03
CA ASP A 37 -11.98 0.89 3.23
C ASP A 37 -12.30 1.02 4.73
N VAL A 38 -12.26 2.25 5.24
CA VAL A 38 -12.39 2.53 6.68
C VAL A 38 -13.83 2.35 7.15
N ASN A 39 -14.79 2.44 6.23
CA ASN A 39 -16.21 2.36 6.53
C ASN A 39 -16.88 1.05 6.07
N GLY A 40 -16.14 0.15 5.40
CA GLY A 40 -16.59 -1.15 4.91
C GLY A 40 -17.69 -1.05 3.85
N ASP A 41 -17.66 -0.03 2.99
CA ASP A 41 -18.63 0.16 1.91
C ASP A 41 -18.16 -0.36 0.54
N GLY A 42 -16.98 -0.95 0.49
CA GLY A 42 -16.35 -1.56 -0.68
C GLY A 42 -15.61 -0.56 -1.57
N TYR A 43 -15.55 0.72 -1.20
CA TYR A 43 -14.78 1.73 -1.91
C TYR A 43 -13.55 2.12 -1.11
N ALA A 44 -12.43 2.36 -1.79
CA ALA A 44 -11.26 2.89 -1.11
C ALA A 44 -11.51 4.32 -0.62
N ASP A 45 -11.09 4.60 0.62
CA ASP A 45 -11.11 5.92 1.22
C ASP A 45 -9.74 6.58 1.13
N VAL A 46 -9.68 7.90 1.35
CA VAL A 46 -8.42 8.64 1.25
C VAL A 46 -8.18 9.51 2.48
N ILE A 47 -6.91 9.65 2.87
CA ILE A 47 -6.52 10.49 3.99
C ILE A 47 -5.54 11.59 3.56
N VAL A 48 -5.82 12.82 3.98
CA VAL A 48 -5.01 14.00 3.65
C VAL A 48 -4.63 14.79 4.89
N SER A 49 -3.38 15.24 4.94
CA SER A 49 -2.89 16.06 6.03
C SER A 49 -3.20 17.52 5.78
N SER A 50 -3.40 18.26 6.86
CA SER A 50 -3.30 19.72 6.87
C SER A 50 -2.38 20.18 8.00
N TYR A 51 -1.47 21.09 7.68
CA TYR A 51 -0.40 21.54 8.54
C TYR A 51 -0.70 22.85 9.32
N GLY A 52 -1.62 23.71 8.85
CA GLY A 52 -1.65 25.11 9.32
C GLY A 52 -2.98 25.88 9.37
N GLY A 53 -4.11 25.26 9.67
CA GLY A 53 -5.41 25.96 9.76
C GLY A 53 -6.00 26.07 11.16
N GLY A 54 -5.60 27.09 11.94
CA GLY A 54 -6.42 27.56 13.08
C GLY A 54 -5.72 27.68 14.43
N GLY A 55 -5.03 28.81 14.66
CA GLY A 55 -4.91 29.47 15.98
C GLY A 55 -4.23 28.75 17.15
N SER A 56 -3.98 27.45 17.09
CA SER A 56 -3.35 26.65 18.13
C SER A 56 -2.70 25.42 17.51
N SER A 57 -1.44 25.56 17.08
CA SER A 57 -0.36 24.55 17.07
C SER A 57 -0.62 23.06 16.78
N GLY A 58 -1.75 22.64 16.22
CA GLY A 58 -2.07 21.25 15.87
C GLY A 58 -2.45 21.18 14.41
N GLY A 59 -1.70 20.42 13.62
CA GLY A 59 -2.14 20.04 12.28
C GLY A 59 -3.35 19.09 12.37
N SER A 60 -4.06 18.98 11.27
CA SER A 60 -5.30 18.22 11.12
C SER A 60 -5.09 17.08 10.12
N SER A 61 -5.92 16.04 10.18
CA SER A 61 -5.97 15.03 9.12
C SER A 61 -7.42 14.74 8.78
N TYR A 62 -7.71 14.51 7.50
CA TYR A 62 -9.08 14.34 7.02
C TYR A 62 -9.17 13.03 6.27
N VAL A 63 -10.08 12.16 6.69
CA VAL A 63 -10.46 10.95 5.95
C VAL A 63 -11.69 11.30 5.13
N VAL A 64 -11.65 11.02 3.83
CA VAL A 64 -12.76 11.26 2.90
C VAL A 64 -13.19 9.92 2.33
N PHE A 65 -14.48 9.64 2.41
CA PHE A 65 -15.00 8.34 1.97
C PHE A 65 -15.14 8.24 0.45
N GLY A 66 -14.79 7.07 -0.07
CA GLY A 66 -15.05 6.64 -1.45
C GLY A 66 -16.55 6.53 -1.75
N LYS A 67 -16.89 6.32 -3.04
CA LYS A 67 -18.26 6.00 -3.51
C LYS A 67 -18.29 5.80 -5.02
N ALA A 68 -19.21 4.97 -5.50
CA ALA A 68 -19.42 4.71 -6.93
C ALA A 68 -19.46 5.95 -7.86
N SER A 69 -20.14 7.03 -7.46
CA SER A 69 -20.32 8.19 -8.35
C SER A 69 -20.77 9.47 -7.67
N GLY A 70 -20.83 10.55 -8.45
CA GLY A 70 -21.35 11.84 -8.02
C GLY A 70 -20.37 12.63 -7.17
N PHE A 71 -19.06 12.45 -7.40
CA PHE A 71 -18.06 13.37 -6.90
C PHE A 71 -18.27 14.75 -7.51
N ALA A 72 -18.17 15.78 -6.68
CA ALA A 72 -18.05 17.14 -7.18
C ALA A 72 -16.61 17.35 -7.68
N ALA A 73 -16.40 18.23 -8.66
CA ALA A 73 -15.07 18.61 -9.12
C ALA A 73 -14.14 19.11 -8.00
N ALA A 74 -14.72 19.66 -6.92
CA ALA A 74 -14.01 20.06 -5.72
C ALA A 74 -14.85 19.76 -4.46
N LEU A 75 -14.20 19.22 -3.44
CA LEU A 75 -14.75 18.99 -2.10
C LEU A 75 -13.99 19.86 -1.10
N ASP A 76 -14.72 20.63 -0.31
CA ASP A 76 -14.18 21.42 0.80
C ASP A 76 -14.12 20.55 2.06
N LEU A 77 -12.92 20.34 2.61
CA LEU A 77 -12.71 19.46 3.77
C LEU A 77 -13.41 19.94 5.04
N SER A 78 -13.86 21.20 5.11
CA SER A 78 -14.70 21.69 6.21
C SER A 78 -16.14 21.16 6.19
N THR A 79 -16.55 20.53 5.08
CA THR A 79 -17.91 20.00 4.88
C THR A 79 -18.06 18.53 5.29
N LEU A 80 -16.99 17.92 5.81
CA LEU A 80 -17.06 16.55 6.33
C LEU A 80 -17.99 16.48 7.55
N ASP A 81 -18.89 15.51 7.56
CA ASP A 81 -19.97 15.42 8.57
C ASP A 81 -20.08 14.06 9.28
N GLY A 82 -19.24 13.10 8.91
CA GLY A 82 -19.26 11.72 9.40
C GLY A 82 -19.93 10.73 8.43
N ASP A 83 -20.73 11.21 7.47
CA ASP A 83 -21.33 10.36 6.43
C ASP A 83 -20.50 10.37 5.13
N ASN A 84 -19.70 11.40 4.90
CA ASN A 84 -18.82 11.56 3.73
C ASN A 84 -17.32 11.62 4.09
N GLY A 85 -16.99 11.26 5.32
CA GLY A 85 -15.65 11.37 5.91
C GLY A 85 -15.66 12.13 7.23
N PHE A 86 -14.49 12.24 7.85
CA PHE A 86 -14.32 12.87 9.16
C PHE A 86 -12.95 13.52 9.34
N HIS A 87 -12.87 14.40 10.33
CA HIS A 87 -11.66 15.12 10.72
C HIS A 87 -11.03 14.53 11.98
N LEU A 88 -9.74 14.23 11.93
CA LEU A 88 -8.90 13.87 13.05
C LEU A 88 -8.19 15.12 13.59
N ASN A 89 -8.38 15.38 14.89
CA ASN A 89 -7.68 16.45 15.60
C ASN A 89 -6.99 15.93 16.87
N SER A 90 -6.04 16.71 17.37
CA SER A 90 -5.44 16.49 18.68
C SER A 90 -5.67 17.71 19.56
N SER A 91 -6.26 17.51 20.73
CA SER A 91 -6.30 18.54 21.78
C SER A 91 -5.00 18.63 22.60
N ASP A 92 -4.10 17.65 22.44
CA ASP A 92 -2.78 17.60 23.07
C ASP A 92 -1.68 18.14 22.15
N TYR A 93 -0.62 18.70 22.75
CA TYR A 93 0.49 19.47 22.18
C TYR A 93 1.33 18.82 21.05
N GLY A 94 0.88 17.73 20.43
CA GLY A 94 1.51 17.11 19.26
C GLY A 94 0.85 17.56 17.95
N ILE A 95 1.66 18.01 16.99
CA ILE A 95 1.20 18.30 15.62
C ILE A 95 0.81 16.96 14.97
N THR A 96 -0.48 16.65 14.90
CA THR A 96 -1.01 15.60 14.00
C THR A 96 -0.92 16.08 12.54
N GLY A 97 -0.88 15.15 11.57
CA GLY A 97 -0.83 15.50 10.14
C GLY A 97 0.58 15.76 9.58
N LEU A 98 1.63 15.33 10.28
CA LEU A 98 2.99 15.33 9.72
C LEU A 98 3.34 14.05 8.96
N ALA A 99 2.64 12.96 9.29
CA ALA A 99 2.68 11.69 8.60
C ALA A 99 1.31 11.02 8.73
N LEU A 100 0.90 10.31 7.69
CA LEU A 100 -0.37 9.60 7.61
C LEU A 100 -0.20 8.37 6.71
N SER A 101 -1.00 7.35 6.96
CA SER A 101 -1.10 6.17 6.10
C SER A 101 -2.37 5.39 6.48
N ASN A 102 -2.76 4.45 5.64
CA ASN A 102 -3.58 3.34 6.12
C ASN A 102 -2.78 2.54 7.17
N ALA A 103 -3.49 1.88 8.05
CA ALA A 103 -2.95 0.95 9.02
C ALA A 103 -3.26 -0.51 8.64
N GLY A 104 -4.11 -0.74 7.64
CA GLY A 104 -4.69 -2.05 7.38
C GLY A 104 -5.69 -2.43 8.47
N ASP A 105 -6.15 -3.67 8.51
CA ASP A 105 -7.04 -4.18 9.57
C ASP A 105 -6.20 -4.71 10.75
N VAL A 106 -5.76 -3.80 11.63
CA VAL A 106 -4.83 -4.19 12.71
C VAL A 106 -5.52 -4.95 13.83
N ASN A 107 -6.86 -4.92 13.88
CA ASN A 107 -7.68 -5.58 14.88
C ASN A 107 -8.55 -6.73 14.33
N GLY A 108 -8.44 -7.05 13.05
CA GLY A 108 -9.13 -8.16 12.40
C GLY A 108 -10.66 -8.05 12.46
N ASP A 109 -11.21 -6.84 12.39
CA ASP A 109 -12.66 -6.63 12.40
C ASP A 109 -13.30 -6.40 11.02
N GLY A 110 -12.49 -6.49 9.97
CA GLY A 110 -12.86 -6.39 8.56
C GLY A 110 -12.97 -4.96 8.05
N PHE A 111 -12.48 -3.96 8.80
CA PHE A 111 -12.43 -2.57 8.38
C PHE A 111 -10.98 -2.09 8.37
N ASP A 112 -10.59 -1.33 7.36
CA ASP A 112 -9.26 -0.73 7.37
C ASP A 112 -9.17 0.37 8.45
N ASP A 113 -8.01 0.39 9.11
CA ASP A 113 -7.68 1.39 10.11
C ASP A 113 -6.82 2.50 9.50
N VAL A 114 -6.69 3.62 10.23
CA VAL A 114 -5.79 4.72 9.84
C VAL A 114 -4.77 5.05 10.93
N ILE A 115 -3.55 5.38 10.52
CA ILE A 115 -2.48 5.82 11.43
C ILE A 115 -2.02 7.24 11.10
N VAL A 116 -1.90 8.07 12.15
CA VAL A 116 -1.37 9.45 12.05
C VAL A 116 -0.20 9.67 13.00
N GLY A 117 0.86 10.26 12.47
CA GLY A 117 2.07 10.60 13.21
C GLY A 117 1.99 11.97 13.89
N ALA A 118 2.53 12.05 15.10
CA ALA A 118 2.69 13.26 15.90
C ALA A 118 4.10 13.33 16.52
N PRO A 119 5.16 13.55 15.71
CA PRO A 119 6.55 13.46 16.15
C PRO A 119 6.97 14.53 17.17
N HIS A 120 6.15 15.56 17.35
CA HIS A 120 6.37 16.61 18.35
C HIS A 120 5.53 16.42 19.61
N ALA A 121 4.84 15.29 19.77
CA ALA A 121 4.23 14.92 21.03
C ALA A 121 5.28 14.58 22.10
N PHE A 122 4.87 14.66 23.37
CA PHE A 122 5.74 14.51 24.54
C PHE A 122 5.25 13.49 25.58
N PRO A 123 4.68 12.33 25.21
CA PRO A 123 4.12 11.37 26.19
C PRO A 123 5.15 10.86 27.22
N ASN A 124 6.39 10.63 26.77
CA ASN A 124 7.44 9.98 27.55
C ASN A 124 8.67 10.87 27.79
N GLY A 125 8.52 12.19 27.58
CA GLY A 125 9.59 13.18 27.76
C GLY A 125 9.75 14.12 26.56
N PRO A 126 10.81 14.94 26.55
CA PRO A 126 11.06 15.88 25.47
C PRO A 126 11.14 15.19 24.09
N ILE A 127 10.31 15.63 23.16
CA ILE A 127 10.20 15.25 21.75
C ILE A 127 10.26 13.73 21.54
N SER A 128 9.56 12.98 22.40
CA SER A 128 9.49 11.52 22.25
C SER A 128 8.70 11.12 21.00
N GLY A 129 7.72 11.94 20.61
CA GLY A 129 6.78 11.63 19.55
C GLY A 129 5.69 10.66 19.98
N SER A 130 4.63 10.60 19.19
CA SER A 130 3.53 9.64 19.28
C SER A 130 3.01 9.31 17.88
N SER A 131 2.29 8.21 17.75
CA SER A 131 1.39 7.95 16.63
C SER A 131 0.03 7.50 17.16
N TYR A 132 -1.04 7.72 16.39
CA TYR A 132 -2.40 7.38 16.79
C TYR A 132 -3.01 6.49 15.71
N VAL A 133 -3.48 5.32 16.11
CA VAL A 133 -4.21 4.37 15.27
C VAL A 133 -5.68 4.53 15.59
N VAL A 134 -6.51 4.73 14.58
CA VAL A 134 -7.95 4.91 14.71
C VAL A 134 -8.63 3.77 14.00
N PHE A 135 -9.49 3.05 14.73
CA PHE A 135 -10.16 1.89 14.15
C PHE A 135 -11.27 2.28 13.17
N GLY A 136 -11.33 1.55 12.06
CA GLY A 136 -12.43 1.56 11.10
C GLY A 136 -13.74 1.07 11.72
N LYS A 137 -14.85 1.28 11.00
CA LYS A 137 -16.17 0.76 11.37
C LYS A 137 -17.22 1.07 10.30
N ALA A 138 -18.23 0.23 10.22
CA ALA A 138 -19.36 0.39 9.30
C ALA A 138 -20.05 1.77 9.27
N SER A 139 -20.21 2.44 10.41
CA SER A 139 -20.96 3.70 10.47
C SER A 139 -20.81 4.49 11.79
N GLY A 140 -21.41 5.68 11.81
CA GLY A 140 -21.52 6.50 13.01
C GLY A 140 -20.22 7.22 13.37
N PHE A 141 -19.42 7.57 12.35
CA PHE A 141 -18.34 8.53 12.52
C PHE A 141 -18.92 9.88 12.91
N ALA A 142 -18.25 10.56 13.84
CA ALA A 142 -18.53 11.96 14.07
C ALA A 142 -17.76 12.78 13.04
N ALA A 143 -18.29 13.93 12.61
CA ALA A 143 -17.58 14.90 11.78
C ALA A 143 -16.16 15.22 12.27
N THR A 144 -15.95 15.16 13.59
CA THR A 144 -14.65 15.37 14.22
C THR A 144 -14.40 14.31 15.29
N MET A 145 -13.23 13.69 15.24
CA MET A 145 -12.71 12.79 16.26
C MET A 145 -11.44 13.39 16.88
N ASP A 146 -11.41 13.45 18.21
CA ASP A 146 -10.22 13.82 18.98
C ASP A 146 -9.42 12.57 19.30
N VAL A 147 -8.20 12.49 18.79
CA VAL A 147 -7.32 11.31 18.98
C VAL A 147 -6.87 11.13 20.43
N SER A 148 -7.09 12.12 21.31
CA SER A 148 -6.91 11.93 22.75
C SER A 148 -8.01 11.07 23.40
N SER A 149 -9.12 10.83 22.68
CA SER A 149 -10.24 10.01 23.14
C SER A 149 -10.09 8.51 22.87
N LEU A 150 -8.97 8.10 22.28
CA LEU A 150 -8.66 6.70 22.01
C LEU A 150 -8.52 5.91 23.31
N ASP A 151 -9.20 4.77 23.40
CA ASP A 151 -9.32 3.98 24.64
C ASP A 151 -8.98 2.49 24.50
N GLY A 152 -8.59 2.04 23.29
CA GLY A 152 -8.32 0.66 22.95
C GLY A 152 -9.50 -0.07 22.28
N ASN A 153 -10.72 0.50 22.29
CA ASN A 153 -11.87 -0.03 21.53
C ASN A 153 -12.16 0.74 20.24
N ASN A 154 -11.61 1.95 20.10
CA ASN A 154 -11.79 2.84 18.95
C ASN A 154 -10.44 3.25 18.34
N GLY A 155 -9.39 2.48 18.66
CA GLY A 155 -8.01 2.79 18.35
C GLY A 155 -7.15 3.00 19.61
N PHE A 156 -5.87 3.28 19.41
CA PHE A 156 -4.88 3.40 20.48
C PHE A 156 -3.72 4.31 20.08
N ARG A 157 -2.91 4.72 21.07
CA ARG A 157 -1.72 5.55 20.87
C ARG A 157 -0.43 4.72 20.99
N LEU A 158 0.53 4.98 20.11
CA LEU A 158 1.91 4.48 20.18
C LEU A 158 2.81 5.59 20.70
N ASP A 159 3.42 5.41 21.87
CA ASP A 159 4.25 6.41 22.53
C ASP A 159 5.74 6.11 22.35
N GLY A 160 6.46 7.07 21.77
CA GLY A 160 7.89 6.96 21.52
C GLY A 160 8.75 7.04 22.77
N VAL A 161 10.05 6.85 22.57
CA VAL A 161 11.08 7.05 23.59
C VAL A 161 11.55 8.50 23.56
N ALA A 162 11.98 9.06 24.70
CA ALA A 162 12.45 10.45 24.77
C ALA A 162 13.53 10.75 23.70
N PHE A 163 13.39 11.88 23.01
CA PHE A 163 14.27 12.40 21.95
C PHE A 163 14.29 11.65 20.61
N ASP A 164 13.46 10.61 20.43
CA ASP A 164 13.44 9.81 19.20
C ASP A 164 12.62 10.44 18.05
N LEU A 165 11.69 11.36 18.36
CA LEU A 165 10.71 11.92 17.42
C LEU A 165 9.91 10.83 16.67
N SER A 166 9.43 9.81 17.40
CA SER A 166 8.66 8.72 16.78
C SER A 166 7.40 9.23 16.09
N GLY A 167 7.01 8.62 14.97
CA GLY A 167 5.87 9.07 14.17
C GLY A 167 6.26 10.16 13.17
N ASN A 168 7.55 10.29 12.85
CA ASN A 168 8.01 11.19 11.79
C ASN A 168 7.51 10.75 10.40
N SER A 169 7.41 9.43 10.23
CA SER A 169 6.72 8.71 9.16
C SER A 169 6.04 7.49 9.80
N VAL A 170 4.87 7.11 9.27
CA VAL A 170 4.02 5.98 9.71
C VAL A 170 3.51 5.24 8.46
N SER A 171 3.29 3.92 8.56
CA SER A 171 2.73 3.09 7.48
C SER A 171 2.16 1.79 8.05
N ASN A 172 1.22 1.16 7.34
CA ASN A 172 1.02 -0.29 7.43
C ASN A 172 2.35 -0.99 7.08
N ALA A 173 2.67 -2.09 7.77
CA ALA A 173 3.77 -3.00 7.47
C ALA A 173 3.29 -4.26 6.74
N GLY A 174 1.97 -4.52 6.69
CA GLY A 174 1.36 -5.79 6.31
C GLY A 174 1.46 -6.81 7.43
N ASP A 175 1.02 -8.05 7.20
CA ASP A 175 1.21 -9.14 8.16
C ASP A 175 2.65 -9.67 8.12
N VAL A 176 3.54 -9.06 8.90
CA VAL A 176 4.98 -9.39 8.95
C VAL A 176 5.21 -10.71 9.69
N ASN A 177 4.26 -11.11 10.53
CA ASN A 177 4.39 -12.24 11.44
C ASN A 177 3.50 -13.45 11.08
N GLY A 178 2.62 -13.30 10.09
CA GLY A 178 1.73 -14.33 9.55
C GLY A 178 0.63 -14.76 10.50
N ASP A 179 0.13 -13.86 11.36
CA ASP A 179 -0.95 -14.16 12.30
C ASP A 179 -2.34 -13.70 11.84
N GLY A 180 -2.44 -13.13 10.64
CA GLY A 180 -3.68 -12.73 9.99
C GLY A 180 -4.18 -11.35 10.42
N PHE A 181 -3.31 -10.52 10.99
CA PHE A 181 -3.59 -9.12 11.30
C PHE A 181 -2.54 -8.24 10.65
N ASP A 182 -2.94 -7.06 10.18
CA ASP A 182 -1.97 -6.08 9.70
C ASP A 182 -1.09 -5.55 10.84
N ASP A 183 0.22 -5.46 10.58
CA ASP A 183 1.20 -4.90 11.50
C ASP A 183 1.51 -3.44 11.16
N LEU A 184 2.00 -2.67 12.12
CA LEU A 184 2.31 -1.25 11.93
C LEU A 184 3.80 -1.02 11.91
N ILE A 185 4.26 -0.02 11.13
CA ILE A 185 5.60 0.53 11.25
C ILE A 185 5.60 2.03 11.58
N VAL A 186 6.41 2.41 12.57
CA VAL A 186 6.58 3.80 13.03
C VAL A 186 8.05 4.15 13.06
N SER A 187 8.44 5.24 12.39
CA SER A 187 9.84 5.67 12.33
C SER A 187 10.22 6.66 13.42
N ALA A 188 11.49 6.63 13.81
CA ALA A 188 12.17 7.53 14.73
C ALA A 188 13.57 7.87 14.19
N PRO A 189 13.68 8.68 13.12
CA PRO A 189 14.93 8.90 12.39
C PRO A 189 16.04 9.58 13.18
N PHE A 190 15.71 10.16 14.33
CA PHE A 190 16.65 10.84 15.21
C PHE A 190 17.02 10.02 16.46
N ALA A 191 16.52 8.78 16.56
CA ALA A 191 16.87 7.87 17.64
C ALA A 191 18.38 7.62 17.69
N SER A 192 18.89 7.43 18.92
CA SER A 192 20.24 6.91 19.16
C SER A 192 20.18 5.60 19.90
N GLN A 193 21.04 4.65 19.50
CA GLN A 193 21.15 3.33 20.15
C GLN A 193 21.40 3.39 21.68
N ASN A 194 21.79 4.55 22.25
CA ASN A 194 22.14 4.70 23.66
C ASN A 194 21.26 5.71 24.45
N GLY A 195 20.22 6.29 23.85
CA GLY A 195 19.26 7.15 24.56
C GLY A 195 19.81 8.46 25.17
N ASP A 196 21.03 8.89 24.79
CA ASP A 196 21.68 10.11 25.28
C ASP A 196 22.01 11.03 24.09
N PHE A 197 21.56 12.29 24.10
CA PHE A 197 22.14 13.31 23.23
C PHE A 197 22.51 14.59 23.95
N PRO A 198 23.82 14.89 23.99
CA PRO A 198 24.24 16.24 23.68
C PRO A 198 25.13 16.40 22.43
N ASN A 199 25.64 15.35 21.74
CA ASN A 199 26.51 15.46 20.54
C ASN A 199 26.70 14.21 19.58
N GLY A 200 25.86 13.15 19.54
CA GLY A 200 25.96 11.99 18.59
C GLY A 200 25.58 10.65 19.25
N ASP A 201 24.86 9.67 18.68
CA ASP A 201 24.86 9.11 17.30
C ASP A 201 23.46 9.03 16.64
N PHE A 202 23.24 9.73 15.52
CA PHE A 202 21.99 9.75 14.72
C PHE A 202 21.81 8.48 13.88
N SER A 203 21.74 7.33 14.54
CA SER A 203 21.51 6.06 13.84
C SER A 203 20.14 6.00 13.19
N GLY A 204 19.13 6.57 13.87
CA GLY A 204 17.72 6.36 13.56
C GLY A 204 17.27 4.94 13.91
N SER A 205 15.97 4.79 14.13
CA SER A 205 15.31 3.51 14.38
C SER A 205 13.92 3.53 13.75
N SER A 206 13.35 2.34 13.54
CA SER A 206 11.93 2.13 13.26
C SER A 206 11.37 1.07 14.19
N TYR A 207 10.08 1.09 14.44
CA TYR A 207 9.39 0.18 15.34
C TYR A 207 8.29 -0.53 14.57
N VAL A 208 8.34 -1.86 14.50
CA VAL A 208 7.28 -2.71 13.97
C VAL A 208 6.42 -3.17 15.15
N VAL A 209 5.12 -2.95 15.10
CA VAL A 209 4.16 -3.30 16.17
C VAL A 209 3.16 -4.28 15.61
N PHE A 210 3.01 -5.44 16.26
CA PHE A 210 2.11 -6.47 15.73
C PHE A 210 0.63 -6.17 15.99
N GLY A 211 -0.20 -6.44 14.98
CA GLY A 211 -1.65 -6.45 15.06
C GLY A 211 -2.18 -7.54 16.00
N LYS A 212 -3.48 -7.51 16.31
CA LYS A 212 -4.17 -8.57 17.07
C LYS A 212 -5.68 -8.31 17.15
N ALA A 213 -6.46 -9.37 17.24
CA ALA A 213 -7.92 -9.29 17.38
C ALA A 213 -8.46 -8.35 18.47
N ALA A 214 -7.83 -8.32 19.66
CA ALA A 214 -8.39 -7.59 20.80
C ALA A 214 -7.38 -7.28 21.91
N GLY A 215 -7.85 -6.46 22.87
CA GLY A 215 -7.12 -6.15 24.09
C GLY A 215 -6.03 -5.10 23.89
N PHE A 216 -6.23 -4.18 22.95
CA PHE A 216 -5.46 -2.95 22.89
C PHE A 216 -5.73 -2.12 24.16
N GLY A 217 -4.66 -1.57 24.74
CA GLY A 217 -4.81 -0.50 25.72
C GLY A 217 -4.94 0.83 24.99
N ALA A 218 -5.39 1.87 25.70
CA ALA A 218 -5.43 3.23 25.16
C ALA A 218 -4.06 3.74 24.66
N ALA A 219 -2.97 3.21 25.23
CA ALA A 219 -1.61 3.51 24.80
C ALA A 219 -0.66 2.31 24.96
N MET A 220 0.34 2.24 24.08
CA MET A 220 1.46 1.30 24.15
C MET A 220 2.77 2.10 24.06
N ASP A 221 3.74 1.75 24.89
CA ASP A 221 5.09 2.33 24.83
C ASP A 221 5.96 1.52 23.86
N LEU A 222 6.56 2.17 22.87
CA LEU A 222 7.41 1.51 21.88
C LEU A 222 8.68 0.89 22.48
N SER A 223 9.09 1.30 23.69
CA SER A 223 10.17 0.64 24.43
C SER A 223 9.78 -0.72 25.02
N SER A 224 8.49 -1.08 25.01
CA SER A 224 7.97 -2.36 25.53
C SER A 224 7.98 -3.50 24.52
N LEU A 225 8.41 -3.25 23.28
CA LEU A 225 8.52 -4.28 22.26
C LEU A 225 9.55 -5.34 22.64
N ASP A 226 9.16 -6.61 22.57
CA ASP A 226 9.97 -7.74 23.06
C ASP A 226 10.15 -8.89 22.05
N GLY A 227 9.63 -8.74 20.84
CA GLY A 227 9.61 -9.75 19.79
C GLY A 227 8.33 -10.59 19.75
N SER A 228 7.46 -10.50 20.77
CA SER A 228 6.13 -11.14 20.77
C SER A 228 4.99 -10.18 20.44
N ASN A 229 5.23 -8.87 20.52
CA ASN A 229 4.28 -7.79 20.26
C ASN A 229 4.84 -6.78 19.25
N GLY A 230 5.88 -7.16 18.51
CA GLY A 230 6.66 -6.31 17.63
C GLY A 230 8.14 -6.23 18.02
N PHE A 231 8.91 -5.46 17.26
CA PHE A 231 10.35 -5.31 17.43
C PHE A 231 10.85 -3.96 16.92
N ARG A 232 12.03 -3.55 17.39
CA ARG A 232 12.71 -2.34 16.91
C ARG A 232 13.76 -2.68 15.86
N VAL A 233 13.81 -1.92 14.78
CA VAL A 233 14.84 -1.95 13.75
C VAL A 233 15.82 -0.80 14.00
N ASP A 234 17.09 -1.12 14.25
CA ASP A 234 18.12 -0.16 14.61
C ASP A 234 19.06 0.11 13.42
N GLY A 235 19.25 1.41 13.14
CA GLY A 235 20.13 1.90 12.09
C GLY A 235 21.60 1.92 12.46
N VAL A 236 22.43 2.29 11.48
CA VAL A 236 23.85 2.54 11.65
C VAL A 236 24.08 4.02 11.99
N ALA A 237 25.02 4.29 12.91
CA ALA A 237 25.30 5.64 13.40
C ALA A 237 25.56 6.65 12.27
N GLY A 238 24.70 7.68 12.19
CA GLY A 238 24.83 8.76 11.22
C GLY A 238 24.00 8.58 9.94
N ASP A 239 23.32 7.45 9.77
CA ASP A 239 22.61 7.12 8.52
C ASP A 239 21.15 7.61 8.50
N PHE A 240 20.59 7.98 9.67
CA PHE A 240 19.19 8.44 9.81
C PHE A 240 18.18 7.41 9.28
N LEU A 241 18.31 6.16 9.72
CA LEU A 241 17.34 5.10 9.40
C LEU A 241 15.94 5.52 9.86
N GLY A 242 14.93 5.31 9.01
CA GLY A 242 13.56 5.73 9.28
C GLY A 242 13.25 7.13 8.73
N ALA A 243 14.07 7.65 7.81
CA ALA A 243 13.75 8.88 7.09
C ALA A 243 12.48 8.73 6.23
N SER A 244 12.22 7.52 5.75
CA SER A 244 10.97 7.07 5.14
C SER A 244 10.75 5.60 5.48
N ILE A 245 9.50 5.16 5.51
CA ILE A 245 9.11 3.78 5.78
C ILE A 245 7.90 3.39 4.93
N SER A 246 7.76 2.09 4.64
CA SER A 246 6.59 1.49 4.02
C SER A 246 6.61 -0.02 4.28
N SER A 247 5.50 -0.72 4.05
CA SER A 247 5.58 -2.16 3.74
C SER A 247 6.41 -2.34 2.45
N ALA A 248 7.16 -3.42 2.38
CA ALA A 248 7.77 -3.89 1.14
C ALA A 248 6.81 -4.83 0.37
N GLY A 249 5.67 -5.22 0.97
CA GLY A 249 4.92 -6.39 0.52
C GLY A 249 5.75 -7.67 0.71
N ASP A 250 5.28 -8.78 0.16
CA ASP A 250 6.05 -10.03 0.13
C ASP A 250 7.02 -10.03 -1.07
N VAL A 251 8.21 -9.44 -0.90
CA VAL A 251 9.19 -9.32 -2.00
C VAL A 251 9.93 -10.62 -2.27
N ASN A 252 9.89 -11.53 -1.30
CA ASN A 252 10.62 -12.79 -1.34
C ASN A 252 9.69 -14.00 -1.58
N GLY A 253 8.38 -13.77 -1.59
CA GLY A 253 7.33 -14.76 -1.82
C GLY A 253 7.13 -15.74 -0.66
N ASP A 254 7.63 -15.52 0.55
CA ASP A 254 7.45 -16.52 1.61
C ASP A 254 6.08 -16.46 2.30
N GLY A 255 5.20 -15.58 1.82
CA GLY A 255 3.84 -15.36 2.30
C GLY A 255 3.78 -14.37 3.47
N PHE A 256 4.91 -13.80 3.91
CA PHE A 256 4.94 -12.80 4.97
C PHE A 256 5.20 -11.43 4.36
N ALA A 257 4.55 -10.40 4.89
CA ALA A 257 4.89 -9.05 4.51
C ALA A 257 6.31 -8.69 4.97
N ASP A 258 7.07 -8.01 4.12
CA ASP A 258 8.40 -7.51 4.43
C ASP A 258 8.35 -6.02 4.80
N VAL A 259 9.38 -5.54 5.50
CA VAL A 259 9.43 -4.16 6.00
C VAL A 259 10.46 -3.34 5.23
N PHE A 260 10.09 -2.13 4.77
CA PHE A 260 10.96 -1.24 4.00
C PHE A 260 11.31 0.06 4.72
N VAL A 261 12.61 0.37 4.84
CA VAL A 261 13.09 1.53 5.60
C VAL A 261 14.20 2.30 4.87
N GLY A 262 14.03 3.61 4.69
CA GLY A 262 15.02 4.51 4.10
C GLY A 262 16.03 5.06 5.11
N ALA A 263 17.28 5.23 4.68
CA ALA A 263 18.40 5.80 5.45
C ALA A 263 19.18 6.80 4.58
N VAL A 264 18.67 8.02 4.53
CA VAL A 264 19.04 9.03 3.53
C VAL A 264 20.48 9.56 3.68
N GLN A 265 21.10 9.43 4.86
CA GLN A 265 22.47 9.89 5.11
C GLN A 265 23.50 8.75 5.06
N ALA A 266 23.11 7.53 4.70
CA ALA A 266 24.06 6.47 4.50
C ALA A 266 25.03 6.82 3.35
N ASP A 267 26.29 6.40 3.48
CA ASP A 267 27.38 6.79 2.56
C ASP A 267 27.99 5.61 1.77
N PRO A 268 27.23 4.60 1.27
CA PRO A 268 27.83 3.44 0.61
C PRO A 268 28.68 3.81 -0.62
N ASN A 269 28.28 4.85 -1.37
CA ASN A 269 28.93 5.30 -2.60
C ASN A 269 29.34 6.78 -2.56
N GLY A 270 29.58 7.30 -1.34
CA GLY A 270 30.02 8.67 -1.08
C GLY A 270 29.05 9.44 -0.18
N PRO A 271 29.41 10.66 0.27
CA PRO A 271 28.62 11.41 1.24
C PRO A 271 27.17 11.63 0.79
N GLY A 272 26.20 11.26 1.61
CA GLY A 272 24.76 11.38 1.36
C GLY A 272 24.30 10.64 0.10
N SER A 273 24.96 9.56 -0.31
CA SER A 273 24.45 8.74 -1.44
C SER A 273 23.14 8.04 -1.07
N GLY A 274 22.91 7.79 0.22
CA GLY A 274 21.73 7.16 0.78
C GLY A 274 21.71 5.63 0.60
N SER A 275 20.94 4.97 1.46
CA SER A 275 20.61 3.55 1.36
C SER A 275 19.15 3.33 1.77
N SER A 276 18.61 2.17 1.43
CA SER A 276 17.37 1.64 2.00
C SER A 276 17.56 0.19 2.42
N TYR A 277 16.70 -0.30 3.30
CA TYR A 277 16.82 -1.63 3.91
C TYR A 277 15.48 -2.34 3.86
N VAL A 278 15.50 -3.59 3.41
CA VAL A 278 14.35 -4.49 3.48
C VAL A 278 14.64 -5.51 4.56
N VAL A 279 13.69 -5.72 5.48
CA VAL A 279 13.76 -6.73 6.54
C VAL A 279 12.67 -7.75 6.28
N PHE A 280 13.04 -9.03 6.18
CA PHE A 280 12.07 -10.06 5.86
C PHE A 280 11.16 -10.42 7.04
N GLY A 281 9.87 -10.60 6.73
CA GLY A 281 8.87 -11.17 7.62
C GLY A 281 9.15 -12.65 7.91
N LYS A 282 8.41 -13.20 8.88
CA LYS A 282 8.46 -14.63 9.24
C LYS A 282 7.44 -14.96 10.33
N ALA A 283 7.02 -16.23 10.37
CA ALA A 283 6.06 -16.74 11.35
C ALA A 283 6.37 -16.47 12.83
N ALA A 284 7.65 -16.52 13.24
CA ALA A 284 8.01 -16.44 14.66
C ALA A 284 9.48 -16.14 14.95
N GLY A 285 9.77 -15.88 16.22
CA GLY A 285 11.13 -15.78 16.74
C GLY A 285 11.79 -14.46 16.39
N PHE A 286 11.02 -13.38 16.32
CA PHE A 286 11.57 -12.02 16.34
C PHE A 286 12.26 -11.77 17.68
N ALA A 287 13.43 -11.14 17.61
CA ALA A 287 14.04 -10.56 18.80
C ALA A 287 13.44 -9.17 19.01
N ALA A 288 13.49 -8.66 20.24
CA ALA A 288 13.08 -7.28 20.54
C ALA A 288 13.76 -6.21 19.67
N THR A 289 14.96 -6.51 19.17
CA THR A 289 15.76 -5.60 18.34
C THR A 289 16.40 -6.33 17.16
N LEU A 290 16.40 -5.70 15.98
CA LEU A 290 17.12 -6.10 14.79
C LEU A 290 18.07 -4.98 14.35
N ASP A 291 19.35 -5.28 14.19
CA ASP A 291 20.35 -4.35 13.65
C ASP A 291 20.44 -4.55 12.12
N VAL A 292 20.24 -3.49 11.34
CA VAL A 292 20.24 -3.57 9.87
C VAL A 292 21.60 -3.99 9.29
N SER A 293 22.69 -3.88 10.04
CA SER A 293 24.01 -4.39 9.64
C SER A 293 24.09 -5.93 9.65
N SER A 294 23.12 -6.60 10.28
CA SER A 294 23.02 -8.07 10.33
C SER A 294 22.32 -8.69 9.11
N LEU A 295 21.76 -7.87 8.23
CA LEU A 295 21.11 -8.30 7.00
C LEU A 295 22.10 -8.97 6.06
N ASN A 296 21.73 -10.13 5.54
CA ASN A 296 22.66 -11.00 4.81
C ASN A 296 22.08 -11.63 3.53
N GLY A 297 20.87 -11.22 3.13
CA GLY A 297 20.14 -11.75 1.98
C GLY A 297 19.17 -12.88 2.33
N SER A 298 19.28 -13.50 3.52
CA SER A 298 18.31 -14.50 4.00
C SER A 298 17.36 -13.98 5.07
N ASN A 299 17.55 -12.75 5.55
CA ASN A 299 16.73 -12.09 6.57
C ASN A 299 16.43 -10.63 6.19
N GLY A 300 16.57 -10.32 4.90
CA GLY A 300 16.55 -8.98 4.35
C GLY A 300 17.89 -8.57 3.71
N PHE A 301 17.91 -7.39 3.11
CA PHE A 301 19.04 -6.86 2.35
C PHE A 301 19.09 -5.33 2.35
N ARG A 302 20.24 -4.77 1.94
CA ARG A 302 20.45 -3.32 1.76
C ARG A 302 20.47 -2.93 0.28
N LEU A 303 19.80 -1.83 -0.06
CA LEU A 303 19.85 -1.15 -1.36
C LEU A 303 20.78 0.07 -1.25
N ASP A 304 21.86 0.10 -2.04
CA ASP A 304 22.85 1.18 -2.00
C ASP A 304 22.62 2.21 -3.11
N GLY A 305 22.50 3.49 -2.72
CA GLY A 305 22.38 4.63 -3.63
C GLY A 305 23.59 4.80 -4.53
N VAL A 306 23.41 5.48 -5.67
CA VAL A 306 24.38 5.43 -6.79
C VAL A 306 25.54 6.40 -6.62
N ALA A 307 25.29 7.67 -6.31
CA ALA A 307 26.33 8.69 -6.21
C ALA A 307 26.16 9.60 -4.98
N ALA A 308 27.24 10.23 -4.58
CA ALA A 308 27.26 11.18 -3.47
C ALA A 308 26.21 12.29 -3.67
N TYR A 309 25.48 12.59 -2.59
CA TYR A 309 24.43 13.60 -2.49
C TYR A 309 23.15 13.34 -3.30
N ASP A 310 23.00 12.16 -3.91
CA ASP A 310 21.76 11.76 -4.59
C ASP A 310 20.59 11.56 -3.60
N ALA A 311 20.92 11.30 -2.32
CA ALA A 311 19.98 11.06 -1.22
C ALA A 311 18.99 9.93 -1.54
N SER A 312 19.49 8.75 -1.91
CA SER A 312 18.65 7.57 -2.08
C SER A 312 17.91 7.23 -0.78
N GLY A 313 16.64 6.83 -0.87
CA GLY A 313 15.82 6.48 0.29
C GLY A 313 15.13 7.67 0.97
N VAL A 314 15.05 8.83 0.29
CA VAL A 314 14.18 9.95 0.73
C VAL A 314 12.73 9.53 0.81
N SER A 315 12.27 8.74 -0.17
CA SER A 315 10.94 8.12 -0.21
C SER A 315 11.11 6.69 -0.69
N VAL A 316 10.41 5.76 -0.02
CA VAL A 316 10.37 4.33 -0.35
C VAL A 316 8.93 3.85 -0.30
N SER A 317 8.59 2.86 -1.12
CA SER A 317 7.25 2.25 -1.12
C SER A 317 7.28 0.87 -1.78
N ASN A 318 6.32 0.02 -1.42
CA ASN A 318 5.91 -1.14 -2.23
C ASN A 318 5.39 -0.65 -3.59
N ALA A 319 5.94 -1.18 -4.67
CA ALA A 319 5.53 -0.85 -6.03
C ALA A 319 4.41 -1.76 -6.56
N GLY A 320 4.02 -2.80 -5.80
CA GLY A 320 3.20 -3.91 -6.30
C GLY A 320 4.02 -4.82 -7.22
N ASP A 321 3.37 -5.78 -7.87
CA ASP A 321 4.01 -6.62 -8.88
C ASP A 321 4.01 -5.91 -10.25
N VAL A 322 5.05 -5.09 -10.48
CA VAL A 322 5.17 -4.26 -11.69
C VAL A 322 5.48 -5.11 -12.92
N ASN A 323 6.03 -6.31 -12.71
CA ASN A 323 6.53 -7.17 -13.75
C ASN A 323 5.69 -8.46 -13.96
N GLY A 324 4.72 -8.72 -13.10
CA GLY A 324 3.77 -9.84 -13.18
C GLY A 324 4.40 -11.20 -12.90
N ASP A 325 5.43 -11.27 -12.06
CA ASP A 325 6.09 -12.53 -11.69
C ASP A 325 5.64 -13.11 -10.34
N GLY A 326 4.66 -12.48 -9.70
CA GLY A 326 4.03 -12.91 -8.44
C GLY A 326 4.79 -12.47 -7.20
N PHE A 327 5.79 -11.59 -7.33
CA PHE A 327 6.53 -11.01 -6.21
C PHE A 327 6.29 -9.50 -6.15
N HIS A 328 6.20 -8.97 -4.94
CA HIS A 328 6.15 -7.53 -4.77
C HIS A 328 7.48 -6.89 -5.18
N ASP A 329 7.38 -5.80 -5.93
CA ASP A 329 8.51 -4.98 -6.33
C ASP A 329 8.63 -3.74 -5.42
N LEU A 330 9.79 -3.09 -5.47
CA LEU A 330 10.10 -1.95 -4.61
C LEU A 330 10.36 -0.71 -5.43
N ILE A 331 9.92 0.47 -4.97
CA ILE A 331 10.34 1.75 -5.51
C ILE A 331 11.14 2.57 -4.48
N VAL A 332 12.31 3.06 -4.91
CA VAL A 332 13.22 3.90 -4.10
C VAL A 332 13.51 5.18 -4.84
N SER A 333 13.43 6.32 -4.15
CA SER A 333 13.73 7.61 -4.75
C SER A 333 15.13 8.15 -4.41
N ALA A 334 15.68 8.94 -5.33
CA ALA A 334 16.92 9.72 -5.21
C ALA A 334 16.72 11.11 -5.86
N PRO A 335 15.95 12.01 -5.21
CA PRO A 335 15.44 13.24 -5.85
C PRO A 335 16.50 14.29 -6.16
N PHE A 336 17.73 14.10 -5.69
CA PHE A 336 18.84 15.01 -5.96
C PHE A 336 19.85 14.46 -6.96
N ALA A 337 19.62 13.24 -7.45
CA ALA A 337 20.34 12.72 -8.61
C ALA A 337 20.21 13.68 -9.80
N SER A 338 21.23 13.68 -10.65
CA SER A 338 21.32 14.61 -11.78
C SER A 338 21.53 13.89 -13.12
N PRO A 339 20.68 12.90 -13.49
CA PRO A 339 20.81 12.18 -14.76
C PRO A 339 20.71 13.13 -15.97
N ASP A 340 19.79 14.11 -15.92
CA ASP A 340 19.47 15.04 -17.00
C ASP A 340 19.64 16.50 -16.59
N GLY A 341 20.69 16.76 -15.79
CA GLY A 341 21.04 18.07 -15.24
C GLY A 341 20.75 18.19 -13.75
N ASP A 342 21.25 19.27 -13.13
CA ASP A 342 21.21 19.48 -11.68
C ASP A 342 19.82 19.24 -11.09
N PHE A 343 19.75 18.31 -10.13
CA PHE A 343 18.52 17.99 -9.38
C PHE A 343 17.32 17.63 -10.28
N SER A 344 17.57 16.97 -11.41
CA SER A 344 16.51 16.38 -12.24
C SER A 344 15.80 15.22 -11.52
N GLY A 345 16.55 14.48 -10.70
CA GLY A 345 16.08 13.39 -9.86
C GLY A 345 16.00 12.05 -10.59
N SER A 346 16.13 10.96 -9.82
CA SER A 346 15.91 9.59 -10.30
C SER A 346 15.08 8.80 -9.28
N SER A 347 14.39 7.79 -9.76
CA SER A 347 13.80 6.72 -8.96
C SER A 347 14.26 5.35 -9.47
N TYR A 348 14.13 4.31 -8.65
CA TYR A 348 14.59 2.96 -8.98
C TYR A 348 13.49 1.98 -8.61
N VAL A 349 13.04 1.18 -9.57
CA VAL A 349 12.18 0.02 -9.33
C VAL A 349 13.07 -1.21 -9.23
N VAL A 350 12.99 -1.97 -8.14
CA VAL A 350 13.77 -3.18 -7.89
C VAL A 350 12.83 -4.37 -7.84
N PHE A 351 13.08 -5.39 -8.66
CA PHE A 351 12.17 -6.53 -8.74
C PHE A 351 12.35 -7.52 -7.58
N GLY A 352 11.23 -8.01 -7.06
CA GLY A 352 11.15 -9.10 -6.10
C GLY A 352 11.62 -10.43 -6.69
N LYS A 353 11.79 -11.45 -5.84
CA LYS A 353 12.08 -12.84 -6.26
C LYS A 353 12.07 -13.82 -5.08
N ALA A 354 11.78 -15.08 -5.38
CA ALA A 354 11.69 -16.18 -4.41
C ALA A 354 12.87 -16.33 -3.43
N ALA A 355 14.11 -16.13 -3.90
CA ALA A 355 15.29 -16.36 -3.08
C ALA A 355 16.57 -15.78 -3.69
N GLY A 356 17.64 -15.81 -2.89
CA GLY A 356 19.00 -15.49 -3.35
C GLY A 356 19.21 -13.99 -3.54
N PHE A 357 18.58 -13.17 -2.70
CA PHE A 357 18.99 -11.79 -2.53
C PHE A 357 20.43 -11.77 -2.01
N ASP A 358 21.24 -10.87 -2.58
CA ASP A 358 22.51 -10.54 -1.99
C ASP A 358 22.28 -9.67 -0.75
N ALA A 359 23.18 -9.73 0.23
CA ALA A 359 23.13 -8.84 1.40
C ALA A 359 23.11 -7.36 1.02
N THR A 360 23.62 -7.02 -0.15
CA THR A 360 23.69 -5.66 -0.69
C THR A 360 23.45 -5.70 -2.18
N ILE A 361 22.57 -4.82 -2.65
CA ILE A 361 22.30 -4.59 -4.07
C ILE A 361 22.60 -3.12 -4.36
N ASP A 362 23.48 -2.88 -5.33
CA ASP A 362 23.80 -1.53 -5.80
C ASP A 362 22.77 -1.12 -6.85
N LEU A 363 22.08 0.01 -6.65
CA LEU A 363 21.04 0.49 -7.56
C LEU A 363 21.57 0.82 -8.97
N SER A 364 22.88 1.01 -9.15
CA SER A 364 23.50 1.17 -10.46
C SER A 364 23.59 -0.13 -11.28
N SER A 365 23.35 -1.27 -10.64
CA SER A 365 23.39 -2.59 -11.27
C SER A 365 22.07 -3.03 -11.93
N LEU A 366 21.01 -2.23 -11.76
CA LEU A 366 19.71 -2.47 -12.37
C LEU A 366 19.82 -2.42 -13.91
N ASN A 367 19.27 -3.43 -14.58
CA ASN A 367 19.51 -3.67 -16.00
C ASN A 367 18.26 -4.01 -16.82
N GLY A 368 17.08 -3.95 -16.22
CA GLY A 368 15.80 -4.30 -16.82
C GLY A 368 15.34 -5.73 -16.55
N SER A 369 16.21 -6.62 -16.05
CA SER A 369 15.81 -7.97 -15.61
C SER A 369 15.74 -8.14 -14.09
N ASN A 370 16.19 -7.15 -13.34
CA ASN A 370 16.22 -7.14 -11.86
C ASN A 370 15.70 -5.81 -11.30
N GLY A 371 14.95 -5.06 -12.13
CA GLY A 371 14.58 -3.69 -11.90
C GLY A 371 15.18 -2.72 -12.93
N PHE A 372 14.81 -1.45 -12.82
CA PHE A 372 15.20 -0.38 -13.73
C PHE A 372 15.24 0.98 -13.04
N ARG A 373 15.99 1.93 -13.62
CA ARG A 373 16.03 3.32 -13.18
C ARG A 373 15.03 4.16 -13.98
N VAL A 374 14.39 5.12 -13.33
CA VAL A 374 13.52 6.13 -13.92
C VAL A 374 14.16 7.51 -13.75
N ASP A 375 14.46 8.20 -14.84
CA ASP A 375 15.15 9.50 -14.84
C ASP A 375 14.18 10.67 -15.08
N GLY A 376 14.37 11.75 -14.31
CA GLY A 376 13.54 12.95 -14.35
C GLY A 376 13.73 13.82 -15.59
N GLU A 377 12.63 14.42 -16.08
CA GLU A 377 12.59 15.14 -17.37
C GLU A 377 13.55 16.35 -17.49
N ALA A 378 13.80 17.10 -16.40
CA ALA A 378 14.52 18.37 -16.48
C ALA A 378 15.14 18.84 -15.16
N VAL A 379 16.10 19.76 -15.27
CA VAL A 379 16.81 20.43 -14.16
C VAL A 379 15.85 20.99 -13.11
N ASN A 380 16.16 20.79 -11.83
CA ASN A 380 15.37 21.23 -10.66
C ASN A 380 13.92 20.72 -10.61
N ASN A 381 13.54 19.69 -11.38
CA ASN A 381 12.22 19.09 -11.22
C ASN A 381 12.10 18.30 -9.90
N ASN A 382 13.24 17.83 -9.36
CA ASN A 382 13.29 16.96 -8.18
C ASN A 382 12.36 15.75 -8.34
N SER A 383 12.41 15.07 -9.49
CA SER A 383 11.65 13.84 -9.71
C SER A 383 12.06 12.79 -8.67
N GLY A 384 11.08 12.07 -8.11
CA GLY A 384 11.31 11.18 -6.98
C GLY A 384 11.31 11.90 -5.62
N PHE A 385 10.80 13.13 -5.53
CA PHE A 385 10.65 13.76 -4.21
C PHE A 385 9.72 12.94 -3.31
N SER A 386 8.69 12.35 -3.90
CA SER A 386 7.81 11.34 -3.31
C SER A 386 7.54 10.27 -4.37
N VAL A 387 7.49 9.00 -3.95
CA VAL A 387 7.18 7.85 -4.80
C VAL A 387 6.20 6.92 -4.09
N SER A 388 5.37 6.24 -4.85
CA SER A 388 4.47 5.19 -4.33
C SER A 388 4.14 4.18 -5.44
N GLY A 389 3.69 2.98 -5.05
CA GLY A 389 2.86 2.16 -5.94
C GLY A 389 1.57 2.92 -6.31
N ALA A 390 1.07 2.70 -7.52
CA ALA A 390 -0.16 3.31 -8.01
C ALA A 390 -1.33 2.30 -8.08
N GLY A 391 -1.05 1.00 -7.91
CA GLY A 391 -2.01 -0.07 -8.26
C GLY A 391 -2.09 -0.26 -9.77
N ASP A 392 -3.03 -1.06 -10.25
CA ASP A 392 -3.26 -1.24 -11.70
C ASP A 392 -4.18 -0.12 -12.22
N VAL A 393 -3.60 1.05 -12.50
CA VAL A 393 -4.40 2.23 -12.88
C VAL A 393 -4.96 2.13 -14.29
N ASN A 394 -4.45 1.18 -15.08
CA ASN A 394 -4.78 1.02 -16.48
C ASN A 394 -5.54 -0.29 -16.80
N GLY A 395 -5.77 -1.14 -15.80
CA GLY A 395 -6.54 -2.37 -15.87
C GLY A 395 -5.84 -3.46 -16.68
N ASP A 396 -4.51 -3.44 -16.77
CA ASP A 396 -3.75 -4.40 -17.57
C ASP A 396 -3.21 -5.61 -16.81
N GLY A 397 -3.46 -5.65 -15.50
CA GLY A 397 -3.10 -6.70 -14.54
C GLY A 397 -1.67 -6.60 -14.04
N PHE A 398 -0.98 -5.47 -14.23
CA PHE A 398 0.33 -5.20 -13.66
C PHE A 398 0.24 -3.98 -12.74
N ALA A 399 0.98 -3.99 -11.65
CA ALA A 399 1.04 -2.81 -10.80
C ALA A 399 1.79 -1.67 -11.51
N ASP A 400 1.27 -0.46 -11.36
CA ASP A 400 1.88 0.77 -11.86
C ASP A 400 2.56 1.54 -10.72
N VAL A 401 3.40 2.53 -11.05
CA VAL A 401 4.06 3.37 -10.05
C VAL A 401 3.81 4.85 -10.31
N ILE A 402 3.74 5.64 -9.23
CA ILE A 402 3.59 7.10 -9.28
C ILE A 402 4.82 7.81 -8.70
N ILE A 403 5.29 8.85 -9.40
CA ILE A 403 6.50 9.62 -9.08
C ILE A 403 6.18 11.10 -9.06
N GLY A 404 6.38 11.76 -7.91
CA GLY A 404 6.22 13.19 -7.72
C GLY A 404 7.47 13.99 -8.13
N ALA A 405 7.25 15.11 -8.82
CA ALA A 405 8.27 16.06 -9.26
C ALA A 405 7.81 17.51 -8.96
N PRO A 406 7.86 17.96 -7.70
CA PRO A 406 7.26 19.23 -7.27
C PRO A 406 7.91 20.47 -7.87
N GLY A 407 9.15 20.37 -8.39
CA GLY A 407 9.81 21.44 -9.13
C GLY A 407 9.35 21.58 -10.59
N GLY A 408 8.52 20.63 -11.05
CA GLY A 408 7.96 20.58 -12.40
C GLY A 408 7.41 21.92 -12.88
N SER A 409 7.81 22.32 -14.08
CA SER A 409 7.44 23.60 -14.68
C SER A 409 6.75 23.47 -16.04
N SER A 410 6.20 22.30 -16.34
CA SER A 410 5.57 21.96 -17.63
C SER A 410 4.33 22.81 -17.94
N ASN A 411 3.52 23.15 -16.93
CA ASN A 411 2.35 24.01 -17.08
C ASN A 411 2.60 25.45 -16.59
N ALA A 412 3.19 25.63 -15.39
CA ALA A 412 3.63 26.92 -14.86
C ALA A 412 4.84 26.75 -13.94
N TYR A 413 5.56 27.84 -13.67
CA TYR A 413 6.81 27.80 -12.88
C TYR A 413 6.60 27.15 -11.50
N ALA A 414 7.29 26.03 -11.24
CA ALA A 414 7.14 25.25 -10.01
C ALA A 414 5.68 24.93 -9.64
N ALA A 415 4.82 24.72 -10.65
CA ALA A 415 3.48 24.19 -10.42
C ALA A 415 3.52 22.75 -9.94
N GLY A 416 4.61 22.04 -10.26
CA GLY A 416 4.80 20.64 -9.99
C GLY A 416 4.22 19.76 -11.09
N SER A 417 4.76 18.55 -11.19
CA SER A 417 4.24 17.48 -12.04
C SER A 417 4.30 16.17 -11.26
N SER A 418 3.49 15.20 -11.66
CA SER A 418 3.63 13.80 -11.26
C SER A 418 3.57 12.91 -12.49
N TYR A 419 4.08 11.69 -12.38
CA TYR A 419 4.16 10.76 -13.50
C TYR A 419 3.67 9.39 -13.03
N VAL A 420 2.75 8.80 -13.78
CA VAL A 420 2.43 7.39 -13.65
C VAL A 420 3.18 6.63 -14.71
N VAL A 421 3.88 5.57 -14.32
CA VAL A 421 4.63 4.68 -15.20
C VAL A 421 3.98 3.30 -15.14
N PHE A 422 3.60 2.78 -16.29
CA PHE A 422 2.90 1.51 -16.36
C PHE A 422 3.83 0.31 -16.19
N GLY A 423 3.34 -0.69 -15.45
CA GLY A 423 3.89 -2.03 -15.37
C GLY A 423 3.76 -2.79 -16.68
N LYS A 424 4.41 -3.97 -16.74
CA LYS A 424 4.31 -4.92 -17.87
C LYS A 424 5.10 -6.20 -17.59
N ALA A 425 4.69 -7.29 -18.25
CA ALA A 425 5.36 -8.58 -18.14
C ALA A 425 6.89 -8.60 -18.39
N ALA A 426 7.38 -7.82 -19.37
CA ALA A 426 8.78 -7.92 -19.79
C ALA A 426 9.25 -6.73 -20.64
N GLY A 427 10.55 -6.73 -20.92
CA GLY A 427 11.17 -5.78 -21.85
C GLY A 427 11.38 -4.40 -21.23
N PHE A 428 11.63 -4.36 -19.93
CA PHE A 428 12.15 -3.16 -19.27
C PHE A 428 13.57 -2.89 -19.78
N ALA A 429 13.83 -1.62 -20.10
CA ALA A 429 15.20 -1.16 -20.29
C ALA A 429 15.84 -0.92 -18.91
N ALA A 430 17.16 -0.90 -18.83
CA ALA A 430 17.86 -0.50 -17.61
C ALA A 430 17.49 0.93 -17.14
N THR A 431 17.07 1.78 -18.07
CA THR A 431 16.71 3.18 -17.81
C THR A 431 15.48 3.56 -18.62
N LEU A 432 14.51 4.20 -17.96
CA LEU A 432 13.35 4.86 -18.53
C LEU A 432 13.48 6.36 -18.28
N ASP A 433 13.41 7.17 -19.34
CA ASP A 433 13.39 8.63 -19.24
C ASP A 433 11.92 9.11 -19.23
N LEU A 434 11.51 9.86 -18.21
CA LEU A 434 10.13 10.35 -18.08
C LEU A 434 9.70 11.26 -19.25
N SER A 435 10.64 11.92 -19.93
CA SER A 435 10.36 12.71 -21.13
C SER A 435 9.94 11.85 -22.35
N SER A 436 10.18 10.54 -22.28
CA SER A 436 9.91 9.58 -23.35
C SER A 436 8.59 8.82 -23.20
N LEU A 437 7.85 9.03 -22.10
CA LEU A 437 6.58 8.36 -21.85
C LEU A 437 5.60 8.58 -23.00
N ASP A 438 4.88 7.53 -23.36
CA ASP A 438 3.72 7.60 -24.25
C ASP A 438 2.55 6.78 -23.73
N SER A 439 1.45 6.75 -24.49
CA SER A 439 0.18 6.16 -24.07
C SER A 439 0.25 4.67 -23.71
N ASN A 440 1.35 3.96 -23.98
CA ASN A 440 1.51 2.55 -23.60
C ASN A 440 2.47 2.36 -22.41
N SER A 441 3.08 3.43 -21.90
CA SER A 441 4.07 3.33 -20.83
C SER A 441 3.78 4.26 -19.65
N GLY A 442 2.75 5.10 -19.74
CA GLY A 442 2.34 5.97 -18.66
C GLY A 442 1.80 7.33 -19.12
N PHE A 443 1.64 8.23 -18.17
CA PHE A 443 1.18 9.60 -18.42
C PHE A 443 1.75 10.60 -17.39
N ARG A 444 1.69 11.88 -17.74
CA ARG A 444 2.07 12.99 -16.87
C ARG A 444 0.85 13.74 -16.35
N LEU A 445 0.88 14.06 -15.06
CA LEU A 445 -0.08 14.90 -14.35
C LEU A 445 0.54 16.28 -14.14
N ASP A 446 -0.03 17.33 -14.73
CA ASP A 446 0.49 18.69 -14.65
C ASP A 446 -0.24 19.51 -13.57
N GLY A 447 0.54 20.08 -12.64
CA GLY A 447 0.07 20.97 -11.58
C GLY A 447 -0.57 22.26 -12.12
N VAL A 448 -1.34 22.94 -11.28
CA VAL A 448 -2.26 24.00 -11.74
C VAL A 448 -1.63 25.37 -11.84
N ALA A 449 -1.11 25.93 -10.74
CA ALA A 449 -0.61 27.29 -10.67
C ALA A 449 0.85 27.38 -10.19
N THR A 450 1.47 28.54 -10.41
CA THR A 450 2.86 28.80 -10.03
C THR A 450 3.07 28.63 -8.53
N PHE A 451 4.08 27.84 -8.15
CA PHE A 451 4.43 27.50 -6.75
C PHE A 451 3.41 26.67 -5.99
N ASP A 452 2.51 25.94 -6.66
CA ASP A 452 1.62 24.98 -5.98
C ASP A 452 2.39 23.75 -5.47
N PHE A 453 3.54 23.43 -6.09
CA PHE A 453 4.37 22.26 -5.78
C PHE A 453 3.60 20.93 -5.81
N SER A 454 2.71 20.75 -6.79
CA SER A 454 2.01 19.48 -7.01
C SER A 454 2.99 18.31 -7.18
N GLY A 455 2.68 17.15 -6.59
CA GLY A 455 3.61 16.04 -6.51
C GLY A 455 4.58 16.15 -5.33
N ASN A 456 4.28 17.01 -4.33
CA ASN A 456 5.04 17.04 -3.08
C ASN A 456 4.88 15.73 -2.28
N SER A 457 3.71 15.13 -2.38
CA SER A 457 3.37 13.80 -1.88
C SER A 457 2.50 13.13 -2.93
N VAL A 458 2.75 11.86 -3.20
CA VAL A 458 1.93 11.02 -4.11
C VAL A 458 1.63 9.69 -3.43
N SER A 459 0.49 9.09 -3.76
CA SER A 459 0.10 7.75 -3.32
C SER A 459 -0.87 7.13 -4.33
N SER A 460 -1.00 5.80 -4.36
CA SER A 460 -2.27 5.21 -4.77
C SER A 460 -3.39 5.72 -3.87
N ALA A 461 -4.59 5.83 -4.42
CA ALA A 461 -5.82 6.12 -3.69
C ALA A 461 -6.70 4.87 -3.53
N GLY A 462 -6.28 3.70 -4.03
CA GLY A 462 -7.17 2.55 -4.23
C GLY A 462 -8.22 2.84 -5.32
N ASP A 463 -9.24 2.01 -5.46
CA ASP A 463 -10.39 2.31 -6.32
C ASP A 463 -11.44 3.09 -5.51
N VAL A 464 -11.39 4.43 -5.56
CA VAL A 464 -12.28 5.26 -4.74
C VAL A 464 -13.68 5.38 -5.35
N ASN A 465 -13.86 4.92 -6.58
CA ASN A 465 -15.12 5.04 -7.32
C ASN A 465 -15.70 3.74 -7.85
N GLY A 466 -15.15 2.59 -7.47
CA GLY A 466 -15.61 1.24 -7.81
C GLY A 466 -15.71 0.98 -9.30
N ASP A 467 -14.85 1.59 -10.11
CA ASP A 467 -14.84 1.32 -11.55
C ASP A 467 -13.88 0.18 -11.94
N GLY A 468 -13.25 -0.44 -10.94
CA GLY A 468 -12.32 -1.55 -11.05
C GLY A 468 -10.93 -1.15 -11.53
N PHE A 469 -10.60 0.14 -11.50
CA PHE A 469 -9.26 0.64 -11.77
C PHE A 469 -8.69 1.31 -10.52
N SER A 470 -7.40 1.14 -10.27
CA SER A 470 -6.76 1.89 -9.19
C SER A 470 -6.65 3.38 -9.53
N ASP A 471 -6.90 4.22 -8.52
CA ASP A 471 -6.79 5.67 -8.61
C ASP A 471 -5.50 6.17 -7.96
N VAL A 472 -5.16 7.44 -8.22
CA VAL A 472 -3.97 8.08 -7.66
C VAL A 472 -4.26 9.40 -6.97
N MET A 473 -3.53 9.66 -5.89
CA MET A 473 -3.60 10.92 -5.13
C MET A 473 -2.32 11.75 -5.25
N ILE A 474 -2.49 13.07 -5.40
CA ILE A 474 -1.40 14.03 -5.58
C ILE A 474 -1.61 15.23 -4.66
N GLY A 475 -0.62 15.51 -3.81
CA GLY A 475 -0.60 16.66 -2.92
C GLY A 475 0.02 17.91 -3.57
N ALA A 476 -0.63 19.06 -3.39
CA ALA A 476 -0.15 20.40 -3.79
C ALA A 476 -0.31 21.38 -2.62
N PRO A 477 0.58 21.31 -1.61
CA PRO A 477 0.40 21.98 -0.32
C PRO A 477 0.31 23.50 -0.42
N ASN A 478 0.82 24.10 -1.49
CA ASN A 478 0.83 25.55 -1.65
C ASN A 478 -0.26 26.06 -2.59
N ALA A 479 -1.13 25.17 -3.09
CA ALA A 479 -2.26 25.56 -3.91
C ALA A 479 -3.16 26.56 -3.18
N ASN A 480 -3.68 27.53 -3.93
CA ASN A 480 -4.53 28.59 -3.40
C ASN A 480 -5.92 28.50 -4.03
N SER A 481 -6.75 27.59 -3.50
CA SER A 481 -8.09 27.31 -4.05
C SER A 481 -9.19 28.23 -3.49
N SER A 482 -9.01 28.84 -2.31
CA SER A 482 -10.07 29.65 -1.65
C SER A 482 -9.62 30.99 -1.00
N ASN A 483 -8.49 31.55 -1.43
CA ASN A 483 -7.79 32.72 -0.85
C ASN A 483 -7.07 32.40 0.47
N GLY A 484 -5.79 32.05 0.36
CA GLY A 484 -4.78 32.12 1.42
C GLY A 484 -4.09 30.79 1.75
N LEU A 485 -3.45 30.18 0.75
CA LEU A 485 -2.59 28.98 0.91
C LEU A 485 -3.27 27.84 1.70
N THR A 486 -4.52 27.55 1.38
CA THR A 486 -5.27 26.43 1.95
C THR A 486 -4.68 25.08 1.58
N GLY A 487 -3.92 25.01 0.49
CA GLY A 487 -3.45 23.75 -0.09
C GLY A 487 -4.59 22.98 -0.77
N SER A 488 -4.20 22.05 -1.64
CA SER A 488 -5.12 21.15 -2.31
C SER A 488 -4.49 19.76 -2.45
N SER A 489 -5.33 18.74 -2.42
CA SER A 489 -5.00 17.41 -2.93
C SER A 489 -5.88 17.09 -4.13
N TYR A 490 -5.45 16.16 -4.97
CA TYR A 490 -6.18 15.74 -6.16
C TYR A 490 -6.25 14.23 -6.17
N VAL A 491 -7.44 13.68 -6.40
CA VAL A 491 -7.64 12.29 -6.78
C VAL A 491 -7.88 12.26 -8.28
N VAL A 492 -7.14 11.42 -9.01
CA VAL A 492 -7.32 11.22 -10.45
C VAL A 492 -7.74 9.78 -10.67
N PHE A 493 -8.87 9.60 -11.34
CA PHE A 493 -9.40 8.25 -11.56
C PHE A 493 -8.58 7.48 -12.59
N GLY A 494 -8.44 6.17 -12.34
CA GLY A 494 -7.91 5.20 -13.27
C GLY A 494 -8.80 5.01 -14.50
N GLY A 495 -8.43 4.06 -15.36
CA GLY A 495 -9.25 3.68 -16.50
C GLY A 495 -8.47 3.01 -17.62
N ASP A 496 -9.18 2.56 -18.66
CA ASP A 496 -8.59 1.87 -19.81
C ASP A 496 -7.77 2.83 -20.73
N PHE A 497 -6.66 3.35 -20.22
CA PHE A 497 -5.79 4.30 -20.90
C PHE A 497 -5.07 3.69 -22.10
N THR A 498 -4.87 2.37 -22.09
CA THR A 498 -4.13 1.62 -23.11
C THR A 498 -5.04 0.95 -24.14
N GLY A 499 -6.35 0.82 -23.86
CA GLY A 499 -7.27 0.03 -24.67
C GLY A 499 -7.10 -1.48 -24.47
N ALA A 500 -6.54 -1.89 -23.33
CA ALA A 500 -6.22 -3.28 -23.01
C ALA A 500 -7.43 -4.03 -22.44
N VAL A 501 -8.39 -3.33 -21.83
CA VAL A 501 -9.59 -3.94 -21.25
C VAL A 501 -10.50 -4.50 -22.34
N THR A 502 -10.72 -5.82 -22.30
CA THR A 502 -11.48 -6.54 -23.34
C THR A 502 -12.97 -6.64 -23.03
N ALA A 503 -13.35 -6.58 -21.76
CA ALA A 503 -14.73 -6.44 -21.31
C ALA A 503 -14.77 -5.55 -20.07
N LEU A 504 -15.67 -4.57 -20.08
CA LEU A 504 -15.94 -3.66 -18.97
C LEU A 504 -17.42 -3.82 -18.59
N GLY A 505 -17.69 -4.04 -17.31
CA GLY A 505 -19.03 -4.14 -16.75
C GLY A 505 -19.61 -2.77 -16.38
N THR A 506 -20.56 -2.78 -15.47
CA THR A 506 -21.34 -1.64 -14.99
C THR A 506 -21.51 -1.76 -13.49
N SER A 507 -22.20 -0.80 -12.85
CA SER A 507 -22.47 -0.85 -11.41
C SER A 507 -23.55 -1.86 -11.01
N GLY A 508 -23.71 -2.98 -11.72
CA GLY A 508 -24.64 -4.01 -11.28
C GLY A 508 -24.57 -5.30 -12.07
N ALA A 509 -24.57 -6.43 -11.36
CA ALA A 509 -24.73 -7.82 -11.82
C ALA A 509 -24.63 -8.06 -13.35
N ASP A 510 -23.40 -8.05 -13.82
CA ASP A 510 -22.96 -8.32 -15.17
C ASP A 510 -22.50 -9.77 -15.36
N LYS A 511 -22.50 -10.20 -16.62
CA LYS A 511 -21.98 -11.50 -17.03
C LYS A 511 -20.95 -11.33 -18.12
N LEU A 512 -19.71 -11.12 -17.71
CA LEU A 512 -18.57 -10.93 -18.58
C LEU A 512 -18.02 -12.27 -19.07
N LYS A 513 -17.57 -12.29 -20.33
CA LYS A 513 -17.24 -13.55 -20.99
C LYS A 513 -16.10 -13.37 -21.98
N GLY A 514 -14.95 -13.88 -21.57
CA GLY A 514 -13.75 -13.98 -22.36
C GLY A 514 -13.80 -15.03 -23.47
N SER A 515 -12.62 -15.29 -24.00
CA SER A 515 -12.39 -15.98 -25.25
C SER A 515 -11.59 -17.27 -25.06
N LYS A 516 -10.43 -17.42 -25.68
CA LYS A 516 -9.39 -18.41 -25.33
C LYS A 516 -8.01 -17.75 -25.41
N ALA A 517 -8.02 -16.44 -25.61
CA ALA A 517 -6.85 -15.59 -25.71
C ALA A 517 -6.66 -14.95 -24.34
N VAL A 518 -5.72 -14.01 -24.24
CA VAL A 518 -5.64 -13.15 -23.05
C VAL A 518 -6.81 -12.19 -23.10
N ASP A 519 -7.71 -12.31 -22.13
CA ASP A 519 -8.80 -11.37 -21.90
C ASP A 519 -8.53 -10.60 -20.59
N ARG A 520 -8.89 -9.31 -20.59
CA ARG A 520 -8.87 -8.45 -19.41
C ARG A 520 -10.28 -8.00 -19.13
N MET A 521 -10.79 -8.35 -17.96
CA MET A 521 -12.19 -8.14 -17.59
C MET A 521 -12.24 -7.36 -16.29
N VAL A 522 -12.92 -6.22 -16.35
CA VAL A 522 -13.18 -5.34 -15.21
C VAL A 522 -14.69 -5.30 -15.03
N ALA A 523 -15.18 -5.84 -13.92
CA ALA A 523 -16.61 -6.04 -13.68
C ALA A 523 -17.26 -4.76 -13.09
N GLY A 524 -16.69 -4.21 -12.01
CA GLY A 524 -17.17 -2.98 -11.36
C GLY A 524 -18.02 -3.32 -10.14
N ASP A 525 -19.08 -2.55 -9.85
CA ASP A 525 -19.98 -2.91 -8.75
C ASP A 525 -21.02 -4.00 -9.13
N GLY A 526 -21.55 -4.68 -8.11
CA GLY A 526 -22.61 -5.68 -8.15
C GLY A 526 -22.12 -7.11 -8.34
N ASP A 527 -22.97 -8.07 -7.95
CA ASP A 527 -22.66 -9.50 -8.00
C ASP A 527 -22.46 -10.03 -9.45
N ASP A 528 -21.21 -10.07 -9.89
CA ASP A 528 -20.83 -10.30 -11.27
C ASP A 528 -20.40 -11.76 -11.52
N THR A 529 -20.40 -12.13 -12.81
CA THR A 529 -19.86 -13.42 -13.23
C THR A 529 -18.90 -13.24 -14.39
N LEU A 530 -17.61 -13.46 -14.13
CA LEU A 530 -16.54 -13.35 -15.10
C LEU A 530 -16.14 -14.75 -15.60
N ILE A 531 -16.15 -14.99 -16.91
CA ILE A 531 -15.89 -16.32 -17.49
C ILE A 531 -14.72 -16.26 -18.48
N GLY A 532 -13.50 -16.63 -18.06
CA GLY A 532 -12.28 -16.48 -18.88
C GLY A 532 -12.17 -17.46 -20.05
N ARG A 533 -12.58 -18.71 -19.83
CA ARG A 533 -12.58 -19.81 -20.84
C ARG A 533 -11.18 -20.25 -21.31
N GLY A 534 -10.12 -19.70 -20.70
CA GLY A 534 -8.72 -20.12 -20.74
C GLY A 534 -7.83 -19.08 -21.41
N GLY A 535 -6.55 -19.05 -21.03
CA GLY A 535 -5.63 -17.96 -21.40
C GLY A 535 -5.09 -17.28 -20.14
N ALA A 536 -4.07 -16.44 -20.31
CA ALA A 536 -3.53 -15.63 -19.21
C ALA A 536 -4.43 -14.42 -18.98
N ASP A 537 -5.63 -14.69 -18.45
CA ASP A 537 -6.70 -13.71 -18.24
C ASP A 537 -6.47 -12.85 -16.99
N VAL A 538 -6.91 -11.61 -17.02
CA VAL A 538 -6.99 -10.70 -15.86
C VAL A 538 -8.47 -10.55 -15.50
N PHE A 539 -8.81 -10.83 -14.25
CA PHE A 539 -10.14 -10.64 -13.69
C PHE A 539 -10.05 -9.65 -12.53
N HIS A 540 -10.80 -8.56 -12.66
CA HIS A 540 -11.10 -7.61 -11.60
C HIS A 540 -12.61 -7.70 -11.35
N GLY A 541 -13.01 -8.33 -10.24
CA GLY A 541 -14.41 -8.45 -9.82
C GLY A 541 -14.97 -7.08 -9.46
N GLY A 542 -14.43 -6.47 -8.41
CA GLY A 542 -14.83 -5.15 -7.96
C GLY A 542 -15.65 -5.26 -6.68
N ALA A 543 -16.72 -4.49 -6.53
CA ALA A 543 -17.55 -4.56 -5.33
C ALA A 543 -18.76 -5.47 -5.58
N GLY A 544 -19.11 -6.38 -4.66
CA GLY A 544 -20.22 -7.32 -4.82
C GLY A 544 -19.78 -8.75 -4.56
N ASP A 545 -20.73 -9.69 -4.51
CA ASP A 545 -20.39 -11.11 -4.36
C ASP A 545 -20.13 -11.71 -5.76
N ASP A 546 -18.88 -11.74 -6.22
CA ASP A 546 -18.53 -12.11 -7.58
C ASP A 546 -18.23 -13.59 -7.77
N THR A 547 -18.33 -14.04 -9.03
CA THR A 547 -17.93 -15.38 -9.44
C THR A 547 -16.96 -15.34 -10.60
N ILE A 548 -15.71 -15.70 -10.34
CA ILE A 548 -14.64 -15.82 -11.34
C ILE A 548 -14.54 -17.29 -11.79
N GLU A 549 -14.94 -17.57 -13.04
CA GLU A 549 -14.92 -18.92 -13.61
C GLU A 549 -13.66 -19.16 -14.45
N ILE A 550 -12.72 -19.92 -13.88
CA ILE A 550 -11.46 -20.32 -14.53
C ILE A 550 -11.53 -21.72 -15.13
N ARG A 551 -10.75 -21.94 -16.19
CA ARG A 551 -10.69 -23.21 -16.94
C ARG A 551 -9.32 -23.88 -16.99
N ASP A 552 -8.32 -23.13 -16.57
CA ASP A 552 -6.91 -23.48 -16.43
C ASP A 552 -6.34 -22.54 -15.38
N VAL A 553 -5.18 -22.90 -14.82
CA VAL A 553 -4.44 -22.12 -13.84
C VAL A 553 -3.41 -21.20 -14.52
N ASP A 554 -3.59 -20.92 -15.81
CA ASP A 554 -2.70 -20.08 -16.61
C ASP A 554 -3.08 -18.59 -16.53
N PHE A 555 -4.14 -18.21 -15.79
CA PHE A 555 -4.64 -16.83 -15.66
C PHE A 555 -3.57 -15.88 -15.13
N GLN A 556 -3.56 -14.61 -15.52
CA GLN A 556 -2.60 -13.66 -14.98
C GLN A 556 -2.97 -13.21 -13.56
N LEU A 557 -4.22 -12.80 -13.35
CA LEU A 557 -4.71 -12.25 -12.08
C LEU A 557 -6.18 -12.61 -11.91
N ALA A 558 -6.58 -13.00 -10.70
CA ALA A 558 -7.95 -13.16 -10.27
C ALA A 558 -8.16 -12.41 -8.95
N ASP A 559 -8.69 -11.20 -9.07
CA ASP A 559 -9.00 -10.31 -7.95
C ASP A 559 -10.53 -10.27 -7.78
N GLY A 560 -11.04 -10.71 -6.63
CA GLY A 560 -12.47 -10.65 -6.32
C GLY A 560 -12.92 -9.23 -5.97
N GLY A 561 -12.12 -8.53 -5.17
CA GLY A 561 -12.42 -7.21 -4.66
C GLY A 561 -13.24 -7.23 -3.37
N ALA A 562 -14.21 -6.33 -3.23
CA ALA A 562 -14.97 -6.19 -1.99
C ALA A 562 -16.24 -7.04 -2.02
N GLY A 563 -16.35 -8.03 -1.14
CA GLY A 563 -17.55 -8.86 -1.06
C GLY A 563 -17.25 -10.26 -0.57
N ILE A 564 -18.10 -11.22 -0.92
CA ILE A 564 -17.80 -12.65 -0.76
C ILE A 564 -17.65 -13.26 -2.15
N ASP A 565 -16.41 -13.41 -2.58
CA ASP A 565 -16.05 -13.77 -3.94
C ASP A 565 -15.73 -15.25 -4.10
N THR A 566 -16.13 -15.78 -5.26
CA THR A 566 -16.02 -17.19 -5.58
C THR A 566 -15.11 -17.45 -6.77
N LEU A 567 -13.98 -18.12 -6.54
CA LEU A 567 -13.17 -18.71 -7.60
C LEU A 567 -13.70 -20.10 -7.97
N LYS A 568 -14.23 -20.24 -9.19
CA LYS A 568 -14.89 -21.45 -9.67
C LYS A 568 -14.05 -22.20 -10.71
N LEU A 569 -13.87 -23.49 -10.48
CA LEU A 569 -13.13 -24.41 -11.36
C LEU A 569 -14.07 -25.10 -12.39
N ASP A 570 -14.20 -24.57 -13.61
CA ASP A 570 -15.15 -25.08 -14.64
C ASP A 570 -14.66 -26.31 -15.44
N ARG A 571 -13.53 -26.92 -15.05
CA ARG A 571 -13.00 -28.14 -15.69
C ARG A 571 -12.69 -29.25 -14.70
N SER A 572 -12.34 -30.40 -15.26
CA SER A 572 -11.86 -31.57 -14.53
C SER A 572 -10.33 -31.60 -14.47
N HIS A 573 -9.77 -32.09 -13.37
CA HIS A 573 -8.32 -32.27 -13.21
C HIS A 573 -7.57 -30.94 -13.21
N LEU A 574 -8.19 -29.90 -12.65
CA LEU A 574 -7.49 -28.68 -12.28
C LEU A 574 -6.83 -28.91 -10.93
N ASP A 575 -5.53 -28.59 -10.87
CA ASP A 575 -4.70 -28.64 -9.68
C ASP A 575 -4.34 -27.18 -9.37
N LEU A 576 -5.11 -26.56 -8.48
CA LEU A 576 -4.90 -25.19 -8.03
C LEU A 576 -4.06 -25.26 -6.75
N ASP A 577 -2.81 -24.85 -6.85
CA ASP A 577 -1.88 -24.84 -5.73
C ASP A 577 -1.64 -23.40 -5.28
N LEU A 578 -2.37 -22.94 -4.26
CA LEU A 578 -2.29 -21.56 -3.78
C LEU A 578 -0.86 -21.18 -3.36
N THR A 579 -0.04 -22.15 -2.94
CA THR A 579 1.37 -21.90 -2.59
C THR A 579 2.22 -21.43 -3.78
N MET A 580 1.72 -21.66 -5.00
CA MET A 580 2.35 -21.33 -6.28
C MET A 580 1.64 -20.20 -7.05
N GLU A 581 0.45 -19.77 -6.60
CA GLU A 581 -0.37 -18.71 -7.24
C GLU A 581 -0.18 -17.33 -6.58
N ARG A 582 1.04 -17.07 -6.08
CA ARG A 582 1.41 -15.88 -5.31
C ARG A 582 1.12 -14.60 -6.07
N GLY A 583 0.44 -13.65 -5.42
CA GLY A 583 0.09 -12.35 -6.00
C GLY A 583 -0.85 -12.42 -7.21
N ARG A 584 -1.34 -13.61 -7.57
CA ARG A 584 -2.23 -13.83 -8.74
C ARG A 584 -3.67 -14.07 -8.32
N ILE A 585 -3.92 -14.34 -7.04
CA ILE A 585 -5.27 -14.47 -6.48
C ILE A 585 -5.33 -13.58 -5.23
N SER A 586 -6.31 -12.70 -5.19
CA SER A 586 -6.61 -11.81 -4.07
C SER A 586 -8.11 -11.71 -3.89
N ASP A 587 -8.50 -11.44 -2.65
CA ASP A 587 -9.88 -11.25 -2.23
C ASP A 587 -10.83 -12.34 -2.73
N ILE A 588 -10.55 -13.59 -2.31
CA ILE A 588 -11.40 -14.76 -2.60
C ILE A 588 -11.72 -15.50 -1.29
N GLU A 589 -13.00 -15.52 -0.92
CA GLU A 589 -13.49 -16.20 0.29
C GLU A 589 -14.06 -17.59 0.00
N ALA A 590 -14.31 -17.91 -1.28
CA ALA A 590 -14.87 -19.18 -1.68
C ALA A 590 -14.20 -19.82 -2.91
N VAL A 591 -14.00 -21.14 -2.87
CA VAL A 591 -13.57 -21.95 -4.02
C VAL A 591 -14.64 -22.97 -4.35
N ASP A 592 -15.22 -22.86 -5.55
CA ASP A 592 -16.21 -23.82 -6.08
C ASP A 592 -15.55 -24.82 -7.04
N MET A 593 -15.37 -26.05 -6.57
CA MET A 593 -14.88 -27.19 -7.35
C MET A 593 -16.02 -28.09 -7.86
N LYS A 594 -17.31 -27.74 -7.63
CA LYS A 594 -18.45 -28.58 -8.02
C LYS A 594 -18.45 -28.83 -9.53
N GLY A 595 -18.64 -30.09 -9.93
CA GLY A 595 -18.77 -30.44 -11.33
C GLY A 595 -18.64 -31.94 -11.59
N ASN A 596 -18.23 -32.29 -12.81
CA ASN A 596 -17.84 -33.66 -13.16
C ASN A 596 -16.31 -33.86 -13.08
N GLY A 597 -15.61 -32.88 -12.48
CA GLY A 597 -14.17 -32.84 -12.36
C GLY A 597 -13.63 -33.65 -11.19
N HIS A 598 -12.34 -33.97 -11.27
CA HIS A 598 -11.52 -34.40 -10.14
C HIS A 598 -10.54 -33.26 -9.89
N ASN A 599 -10.92 -32.25 -9.12
CA ASN A 599 -10.08 -31.07 -8.89
C ASN A 599 -9.33 -31.20 -7.57
N THR A 600 -8.18 -30.53 -7.47
CA THR A 600 -7.37 -30.49 -6.26
C THR A 600 -7.08 -29.05 -5.91
N LEU A 601 -7.29 -28.70 -4.65
CA LEU A 601 -6.88 -27.44 -4.05
C LEU A 601 -5.77 -27.73 -3.03
N THR A 602 -4.58 -27.18 -3.24
CA THR A 602 -3.46 -27.24 -2.30
C THR A 602 -3.32 -25.88 -1.62
N LEU A 603 -3.21 -25.88 -0.29
CA LEU A 603 -3.11 -24.66 0.52
C LEU A 603 -2.36 -24.88 1.82
N THR A 604 -1.95 -23.78 2.43
CA THR A 604 -1.46 -23.66 3.80
C THR A 604 -2.38 -22.75 4.61
N ALA A 605 -2.16 -22.67 5.93
CA ALA A 605 -2.90 -21.71 6.76
C ALA A 605 -2.59 -20.26 6.37
N LEU A 606 -1.33 -19.97 6.01
CA LEU A 606 -0.91 -18.65 5.57
C LEU A 606 -1.59 -18.26 4.25
N ASP A 607 -1.75 -19.21 3.32
CA ASP A 607 -2.50 -18.95 2.09
C ASP A 607 -3.94 -18.55 2.39
N VAL A 608 -4.59 -19.15 3.40
CA VAL A 608 -5.97 -18.80 3.79
C VAL A 608 -6.04 -17.41 4.44
N LEU A 609 -5.02 -17.02 5.21
CA LEU A 609 -4.95 -15.67 5.82
C LEU A 609 -4.69 -14.58 4.78
N ASN A 610 -3.93 -14.89 3.74
CA ASN A 610 -3.55 -13.91 2.70
C ASN A 610 -4.53 -13.87 1.51
N LEU A 611 -5.51 -14.76 1.46
CA LEU A 611 -6.39 -14.88 0.29
C LEU A 611 -7.44 -13.77 0.25
N SER A 612 -7.78 -13.17 1.39
CA SER A 612 -8.78 -12.13 1.51
C SER A 612 -8.33 -11.09 2.53
N THR A 613 -8.48 -9.82 2.16
CA THR A 613 -8.20 -8.69 3.04
C THR A 613 -9.25 -8.50 4.13
N THR A 614 -10.43 -9.13 4.01
CA THR A 614 -11.56 -8.94 4.94
C THR A 614 -11.92 -10.20 5.74
N SER A 615 -11.31 -11.34 5.40
CA SER A 615 -11.69 -12.63 5.96
C SER A 615 -10.52 -13.60 6.07
N ASN A 616 -10.26 -14.05 7.30
CA ASN A 616 -9.39 -15.19 7.58
C ASN A 616 -10.07 -16.56 7.32
N MET A 617 -11.19 -16.57 6.59
CA MET A 617 -12.00 -17.75 6.30
C MET A 617 -12.10 -18.06 4.81
N LEU A 618 -11.78 -19.31 4.45
CA LEU A 618 -12.00 -19.85 3.10
C LEU A 618 -13.05 -20.97 3.13
N THR A 619 -14.07 -20.86 2.26
CA THR A 619 -15.08 -21.89 2.04
C THR A 619 -14.78 -22.68 0.76
N VAL A 620 -14.74 -24.00 0.86
CA VAL A 620 -14.42 -24.89 -0.26
C VAL A 620 -15.58 -25.86 -0.52
N ASP A 621 -16.16 -25.72 -1.70
CA ASP A 621 -17.28 -26.51 -2.17
C ASP A 621 -16.83 -27.51 -3.24
N GLY A 622 -17.34 -28.74 -3.20
CA GLY A 622 -16.96 -29.75 -4.19
C GLY A 622 -17.71 -31.07 -4.04
N ASN A 623 -17.29 -32.07 -4.81
CA ASN A 623 -17.89 -33.39 -4.88
C ASN A 623 -16.90 -34.49 -4.44
N HIS A 624 -17.36 -35.76 -4.39
CA HIS A 624 -16.59 -36.93 -3.92
C HIS A 624 -15.32 -37.25 -4.70
N ASN A 625 -15.07 -36.58 -5.81
CA ASN A 625 -13.88 -36.76 -6.64
C ASN A 625 -12.87 -35.61 -6.51
N ASP A 626 -13.22 -34.55 -5.76
CA ASP A 626 -12.36 -33.41 -5.50
C ASP A 626 -11.59 -33.61 -4.19
N ASN A 627 -10.46 -32.92 -4.06
CA ASN A 627 -9.55 -33.06 -2.92
C ASN A 627 -9.06 -31.71 -2.43
N VAL A 628 -8.92 -31.56 -1.11
CA VAL A 628 -8.18 -30.48 -0.47
C VAL A 628 -6.94 -31.09 0.19
N VAL A 629 -5.77 -30.51 -0.06
CA VAL A 629 -4.45 -31.00 0.39
C VAL A 629 -3.71 -29.89 1.14
N GLY A 630 -2.86 -30.28 2.09
CA GLY A 630 -2.10 -29.37 2.95
C GLY A 630 -2.65 -29.29 4.37
N LEU A 631 -3.52 -30.22 4.77
CA LEU A 631 -4.12 -30.27 6.09
C LEU A 631 -3.42 -31.25 7.05
N ASP A 632 -2.30 -31.85 6.64
CA ASP A 632 -1.58 -32.89 7.39
C ASP A 632 -0.78 -32.39 8.61
N SER A 633 -0.60 -31.06 8.73
CA SER A 633 0.17 -30.42 9.80
C SER A 633 -0.45 -29.08 10.23
N GLY A 634 -0.52 -28.84 11.55
CA GLY A 634 -0.94 -27.56 12.14
C GLY A 634 -2.46 -27.36 12.26
N TRP A 635 -3.25 -28.00 11.41
CA TRP A 635 -4.71 -27.91 11.42
C TRP A 635 -5.35 -28.71 12.57
N SER A 636 -6.49 -28.22 13.05
CA SER A 636 -7.36 -28.88 14.03
C SER A 636 -8.76 -29.08 13.44
N ASP A 637 -9.33 -30.28 13.58
CA ASP A 637 -10.70 -30.58 13.14
C ASP A 637 -11.72 -30.15 14.21
N GLY A 638 -12.53 -29.15 13.86
CA GLY A 638 -13.65 -28.64 14.65
C GLY A 638 -14.94 -29.48 14.52
N GLY A 639 -14.92 -30.50 13.68
CA GLY A 639 -16.05 -31.37 13.38
C GLY A 639 -16.89 -30.89 12.21
N ILE A 640 -18.06 -31.52 12.06
CA ILE A 640 -18.98 -31.23 10.95
C ILE A 640 -20.14 -30.37 11.45
N ALA A 641 -20.34 -29.23 10.79
CA ALA A 641 -21.52 -28.37 10.96
C ALA A 641 -21.98 -27.88 9.59
N ASP A 642 -23.31 -27.77 9.40
CA ASP A 642 -23.94 -27.19 8.20
C ASP A 642 -23.47 -27.74 6.84
N GLY A 643 -22.96 -28.98 6.82
CA GLY A 643 -22.49 -29.65 5.60
C GLY A 643 -21.01 -29.45 5.28
N TYR A 644 -20.25 -28.84 6.21
CA TYR A 644 -18.80 -28.62 6.09
C TYR A 644 -18.04 -29.28 7.25
N HIS A 645 -16.84 -29.78 6.97
CA HIS A 645 -15.79 -29.97 7.96
C HIS A 645 -15.13 -28.62 8.23
N THR A 646 -14.98 -28.25 9.49
CA THR A 646 -14.27 -27.03 9.90
C THR A 646 -12.87 -27.39 10.33
N PHE A 647 -11.87 -26.84 9.64
CA PHE A 647 -10.47 -26.93 10.05
C PHE A 647 -9.98 -25.55 10.51
N THR A 648 -9.21 -25.49 11.60
CA THR A 648 -8.60 -24.23 12.06
C THR A 648 -7.10 -24.37 12.30
N ASN A 649 -6.35 -23.31 12.02
CA ASN A 649 -4.92 -23.21 12.32
C ASN A 649 -4.56 -21.75 12.61
N GLY A 650 -4.37 -21.40 13.89
CA GLY A 650 -4.32 -19.99 14.29
C GLY A 650 -5.67 -19.32 14.02
N GLU A 651 -5.63 -18.15 13.38
CA GLU A 651 -6.82 -17.41 12.94
C GLU A 651 -7.40 -17.94 11.61
N ALA A 652 -6.66 -18.76 10.87
CA ALA A 652 -7.13 -19.32 9.61
C ALA A 652 -8.26 -20.32 9.85
N VAL A 653 -9.39 -20.11 9.16
CA VAL A 653 -10.56 -20.99 9.18
C VAL A 653 -10.83 -21.54 7.79
N LEU A 654 -10.87 -22.86 7.66
CA LEU A 654 -11.19 -23.53 6.40
C LEU A 654 -12.46 -24.36 6.56
N LEU A 655 -13.46 -24.08 5.73
CA LEU A 655 -14.72 -24.83 5.67
C LEU A 655 -14.74 -25.71 4.42
N VAL A 656 -14.53 -27.02 4.57
CA VAL A 656 -14.49 -27.96 3.43
C VAL A 656 -15.78 -28.77 3.37
N GLY A 657 -16.50 -28.73 2.24
CA GLY A 657 -17.75 -29.47 2.08
C GLY A 657 -17.56 -30.97 2.36
N VAL A 658 -18.49 -31.61 3.09
CA VAL A 658 -18.39 -33.03 3.55
C VAL A 658 -18.27 -34.08 2.45
N GLN A 659 -18.45 -33.67 1.19
CA GLN A 659 -18.27 -34.53 0.04
C GLN A 659 -16.85 -34.49 -0.51
N VAL A 660 -16.06 -33.45 -0.21
CA VAL A 660 -14.69 -33.28 -0.70
C VAL A 660 -13.76 -34.13 0.14
N ALA A 661 -12.82 -34.82 -0.50
CA ALA A 661 -11.79 -35.56 0.21
C ALA A 661 -10.76 -34.60 0.81
N THR A 662 -10.18 -34.96 1.95
CA THR A 662 -9.07 -34.22 2.56
C THR A 662 -7.94 -35.18 2.93
N ASP A 663 -6.72 -34.65 3.04
CA ASP A 663 -5.56 -35.36 3.56
C ASP A 663 -5.42 -35.30 5.10
N PHE A 664 -6.40 -34.70 5.78
CA PHE A 664 -6.48 -34.63 7.23
C PHE A 664 -6.63 -36.03 7.86
N ALA A 665 -5.81 -36.34 8.87
CA ALA A 665 -5.58 -37.68 9.39
C ALA A 665 -6.59 -38.20 10.44
#